data_AF-A0A7J0C354-F1
#
_entry.id   AF-A0A7J0C354-F1
#
_cell.length_a   1.000
_cell.length_b   1.000
_cell.length_c   1.000
_cell.angle_alpha   90.00
_cell.angle_beta   90.00
_cell.angle_gamma   90.00
#
_symmetry.space_group_name_H-M   'P 1'
#
loop_
_entity.id
_entity.type
_entity.pdbx_description
1 polymer ?
#
loop_
_entity_poly.entity_id
_entity_poly.type
_entity_poly.pdbx_seq_one_letter_code
_entity_poly.pdbx_strand_id
1 'polypeptide(L)'
;MSTPRTTPLPRTTSAISALLLALAGTVSYSLAAPAPAYAASTTLEAEAAGLSGGAVVQREHTGYTGTGYVGGFTDANKGRASTTYSVQSAYAGTGSVKVRYANGTGSAKTLTLSAGGVTVRQVTLPATSNWSTWSTAEIPHAFTKGTNTIALTFTAGDSGNVNLDNLSATTPDAEQPGDPSVIQAESAGLSGGAVVQREHAGYTGTGYVGGFTDGNKGRASLSTSVQSAYDGAGTVTVRYANGTGSNKTLTLSMGGATTQVTLPATSGWSTWSTTAVPVSYAKGTNTVALTFTSSDSGNVNIDHLTAATPAGPGDPGGPGEPAPGGVGATLPFTTYEAEAGRTNATPIGPDRTYLTPASEASGRKAVKLTRTGDYVEFTLTKPANAINLRYSLPDSSDGRGIDASLSVYADGQALPDLPLTSRYAWVYGNYPYTNSPGEGKGHRFFDETRLSLGRTLPANTVLRLQKDAADTAASYTVDLLEAEETGAVGTLPSGYVSARNLGVTPNDNQDDTSALNTALERAKSQGAGLWLPAGTYTISDHINLSGVKLRGAGVWHTVLRGTGLKGGLLGRGGTSTVEDLMIDGQNTVRDDAGGHAAIEGDFGTNSVIRNVWIQHTKVGLWITAPTDGLKAADLRIRNTYADGVNLRGNVRNTVVSNSSIRGTGDDGMAMWSDPDSVSDSAFRNNTIQLPTLANGAAIYGGSGNSIENNLISDTVTSAAGVAVSTRFGVPFSGTTTVSGNVLRRTGSMELNWNAKLGAVWVYADVHPITTPVIITGNTVADSTHSGLLVSYLKNVADLRVSSTTIDTTGHHGIEINASGKGTFTGVTVRATAGEPLNAAGGFTVQRGSGNSGW
;
A
#
# COMPACT_ATOMS: atom_id res chain seq x y z
N MET A 1 77.35 -21.76 4.17
CA MET A 1 76.54 -22.93 4.55
C MET A 1 75.08 -22.51 4.43
N SER A 2 74.47 -22.70 3.26
CA SER A 2 73.74 -23.91 2.85
C SER A 2 72.30 -23.90 3.38
N THR A 3 71.42 -23.45 2.47
CA THR A 3 70.08 -23.94 2.14
C THR A 3 69.92 -25.49 2.20
N PRO A 4 68.78 -26.10 1.81
CA PRO A 4 67.34 -25.84 2.02
C PRO A 4 66.49 -27.16 2.18
N ARG A 5 65.16 -27.07 1.97
CA ARG A 5 64.24 -28.08 1.36
C ARG A 5 63.80 -29.25 2.27
N THR A 6 62.62 -29.88 2.15
CA THR A 6 61.66 -30.02 1.04
C THR A 6 60.35 -30.67 1.54
N THR A 7 59.21 -30.27 0.94
CA THR A 7 57.93 -31.00 0.81
C THR A 7 58.09 -32.28 -0.05
N PRO A 8 57.17 -33.29 -0.14
CA PRO A 8 55.94 -33.15 -0.94
C PRO A 8 54.72 -34.07 -0.64
N LEU A 9 53.60 -33.66 -1.25
CA LEU A 9 52.34 -34.35 -1.59
C LEU A 9 52.53 -35.67 -2.38
N PRO A 10 51.44 -36.40 -2.70
CA PRO A 10 50.86 -36.29 -4.05
C PRO A 10 49.32 -36.18 -4.03
N ARG A 11 48.63 -35.31 -4.79
CA ARG A 11 48.53 -35.11 -6.27
C ARG A 11 47.98 -36.31 -7.04
N THR A 12 46.76 -36.15 -7.58
CA THR A 12 46.42 -36.14 -9.03
C THR A 12 45.00 -35.56 -9.17
N THR A 13 44.70 -34.36 -9.70
CA THR A 13 44.73 -33.82 -11.09
C THR A 13 43.96 -34.62 -12.14
N SER A 14 42.86 -34.02 -12.62
CA SER A 14 42.47 -33.77 -14.04
C SER A 14 40.92 -33.72 -14.13
N ALA A 15 40.25 -32.59 -14.26
CA ALA A 15 40.17 -31.65 -15.39
C ALA A 15 39.40 -32.19 -16.63
N ILE A 16 38.23 -31.57 -16.86
CA ILE A 16 37.67 -31.11 -18.15
C ILE A 16 36.54 -31.94 -18.83
N SER A 17 35.45 -31.19 -19.07
CA SER A 17 34.41 -31.28 -20.13
C SER A 17 33.10 -32.06 -19.92
N ALA A 18 32.08 -31.28 -19.51
CA ALA A 18 30.73 -31.12 -20.08
C ALA A 18 30.12 -32.24 -20.97
N LEU A 19 28.90 -32.69 -20.63
CA LEU A 19 27.65 -32.37 -21.35
C LEU A 19 26.41 -33.01 -20.66
N LEU A 20 25.35 -32.20 -20.49
CA LEU A 20 23.91 -32.47 -20.24
C LEU A 20 23.44 -33.79 -19.58
N LEU A 21 22.75 -33.68 -18.43
CA LEU A 21 21.30 -33.99 -18.33
C LEU A 21 20.71 -33.39 -17.04
N ALA A 22 19.62 -32.65 -17.19
CA ALA A 22 18.84 -32.06 -16.10
C ALA A 22 17.92 -33.10 -15.44
N LEU A 23 17.81 -33.06 -14.11
CA LEU A 23 16.56 -33.41 -13.42
C LEU A 23 16.49 -32.70 -12.07
N ALA A 24 15.54 -31.77 -11.96
CA ALA A 24 15.23 -31.01 -10.76
C ALA A 24 14.46 -31.87 -9.76
N GLY A 25 14.92 -31.91 -8.50
CA GLY A 25 14.18 -32.43 -7.36
C GLY A 25 13.83 -31.29 -6.42
N THR A 26 12.68 -30.64 -6.64
CA THR A 26 12.10 -29.67 -5.71
C THR A 26 11.49 -30.39 -4.52
N VAL A 27 12.09 -30.24 -3.34
CA VAL A 27 11.46 -30.57 -2.06
C VAL A 27 10.63 -29.37 -1.64
N SER A 28 9.31 -29.48 -1.75
CA SER A 28 8.36 -28.47 -1.28
C SER A 28 8.21 -28.58 0.25
N TYR A 29 8.80 -27.66 1.00
CA TYR A 29 8.36 -27.39 2.37
C TYR A 29 7.10 -26.51 2.31
N SER A 30 5.94 -27.13 2.50
CA SER A 30 4.69 -26.42 2.76
C SER A 30 4.73 -25.81 4.16
N LEU A 31 5.06 -24.52 4.26
CA LEU A 31 4.86 -23.75 5.48
C LEU A 31 3.35 -23.49 5.61
N ALA A 32 2.72 -24.12 6.60
CA ALA A 32 1.33 -23.86 6.93
C ALA A 32 1.19 -22.39 7.37
N ALA A 33 0.19 -21.69 6.81
CA ALA A 33 -0.21 -20.36 7.26
C ALA A 33 -0.52 -20.38 8.78
N PRO A 34 -0.28 -19.28 9.52
CA PRO A 34 -0.71 -19.21 10.90
C PRO A 34 -2.22 -19.45 10.98
N ALA A 35 -2.64 -20.31 11.91
CA ALA A 35 -4.05 -20.61 12.10
C ALA A 35 -4.80 -19.30 12.44
N PRO A 36 -5.96 -19.03 11.84
CA PRO A 36 -6.84 -17.95 12.26
C PRO A 36 -7.11 -18.06 13.77
N ALA A 37 -7.21 -16.94 14.46
CA ALA A 37 -7.85 -16.95 15.77
C ALA A 37 -9.30 -17.41 15.56
N TYR A 38 -9.82 -18.22 16.48
CA TYR A 38 -11.17 -18.73 16.41
C TYR A 38 -11.87 -18.44 17.73
N ALA A 39 -13.18 -18.21 17.69
CA ALA A 39 -13.99 -18.18 18.91
C ALA A 39 -13.89 -19.54 19.64
N ALA A 40 -14.09 -19.54 20.97
CA ALA A 40 -14.02 -20.76 21.78
C ALA A 40 -14.87 -21.90 21.17
N SER A 41 -14.25 -23.07 20.96
CA SER A 41 -14.92 -24.21 20.33
C SER A 41 -16.09 -24.68 21.19
N THR A 42 -17.30 -24.69 20.61
CA THR A 42 -18.47 -25.28 21.30
C THR A 42 -18.47 -26.78 21.06
N THR A 43 -18.44 -27.57 22.13
CA THR A 43 -18.57 -29.04 22.07
C THR A 43 -20.04 -29.42 22.20
N LEU A 44 -20.53 -30.19 21.24
CA LEU A 44 -21.91 -30.70 21.18
C LEU A 44 -21.89 -32.21 21.35
N GLU A 45 -22.40 -32.69 22.48
CA GLU A 45 -22.49 -34.13 22.78
C GLU A 45 -23.42 -34.83 21.78
N ALA A 46 -23.00 -35.98 21.24
CA ALA A 46 -23.73 -36.68 20.19
C ALA A 46 -25.07 -37.22 20.69
N GLU A 47 -25.16 -37.62 21.96
CA GLU A 47 -26.39 -38.10 22.58
C GLU A 47 -27.43 -37.00 22.80
N ALA A 48 -27.05 -35.72 22.69
CA ALA A 48 -27.94 -34.58 22.71
C ALA A 48 -28.32 -34.09 21.29
N ALA A 49 -27.76 -34.71 20.24
CA ALA A 49 -28.03 -34.38 18.84
C ALA A 49 -29.36 -34.97 18.34
N GLY A 50 -29.83 -34.52 17.17
CA GLY A 50 -30.97 -35.11 16.50
C GLY A 50 -30.62 -36.47 15.90
N LEU A 51 -31.21 -37.55 16.43
CA LEU A 51 -30.94 -38.93 15.98
C LEU A 51 -32.06 -39.45 15.08
N SER A 52 -31.70 -40.15 14.00
CA SER A 52 -32.68 -40.76 13.09
C SER A 52 -32.14 -42.01 12.39
N GLY A 53 -33.03 -42.75 11.72
CA GLY A 53 -32.68 -43.86 10.84
C GLY A 53 -31.99 -45.06 11.52
N GLY A 54 -32.08 -45.15 12.85
CA GLY A 54 -31.47 -46.21 13.64
C GLY A 54 -30.18 -45.82 14.37
N ALA A 55 -29.74 -44.56 14.25
CA ALA A 55 -28.77 -43.98 15.19
C ALA A 55 -29.37 -43.93 16.60
N VAL A 56 -28.63 -44.37 17.61
CA VAL A 56 -29.15 -44.54 18.98
C VAL A 56 -28.07 -44.32 20.04
N VAL A 57 -28.46 -43.76 21.18
CA VAL A 57 -27.58 -43.56 22.34
C VAL A 57 -27.25 -44.88 23.01
N GLN A 58 -25.96 -45.09 23.29
CA GLN A 58 -25.35 -46.29 23.85
C GLN A 58 -24.36 -45.93 24.97
N ARG A 59 -23.98 -46.91 25.80
CA ARG A 59 -23.18 -46.67 27.03
C ARG A 59 -22.23 -47.82 27.39
N GLU A 60 -22.21 -48.89 26.61
CA GLU A 60 -21.49 -50.11 26.94
C GLU A 60 -19.96 -49.99 26.82
N HIS A 61 -19.47 -48.98 26.11
CA HIS A 61 -18.04 -48.65 26.03
C HIS A 61 -17.71 -47.43 26.87
N THR A 62 -16.58 -47.43 27.57
CA THR A 62 -16.16 -46.34 28.46
C THR A 62 -15.35 -45.26 27.71
N GLY A 63 -15.18 -44.08 28.31
CA GLY A 63 -14.27 -43.02 27.81
C GLY A 63 -14.92 -41.97 26.89
N TYR A 64 -16.24 -42.03 26.71
CA TYR A 64 -17.07 -40.99 26.10
C TYR A 64 -17.21 -39.76 27.02
N THR A 65 -17.59 -38.61 26.46
CA THR A 65 -17.98 -37.40 27.20
C THR A 65 -19.49 -37.36 27.43
N GLY A 66 -19.97 -36.52 28.34
CA GLY A 66 -21.41 -36.46 28.63
C GLY A 66 -21.97 -37.75 29.27
N THR A 67 -23.13 -38.19 28.79
CA THR A 67 -23.96 -39.26 29.37
C THR A 67 -24.03 -40.54 28.51
N GLY A 68 -23.47 -40.51 27.31
CA GLY A 68 -23.40 -41.65 26.39
C GLY A 68 -22.67 -41.31 25.10
N TYR A 69 -22.77 -42.17 24.10
CA TYR A 69 -22.34 -41.89 22.73
C TYR A 69 -23.42 -42.40 21.76
N VAL A 70 -23.31 -42.05 20.49
CA VAL A 70 -24.22 -42.52 19.44
C VAL A 70 -23.59 -43.64 18.62
N GLY A 71 -24.23 -44.80 18.64
CA GLY A 71 -23.97 -45.92 17.75
C GLY A 71 -25.12 -46.14 16.77
N GLY A 72 -25.27 -47.38 16.29
CA GLY A 72 -26.40 -47.77 15.42
C GLY A 72 -26.14 -47.61 13.91
N PHE A 73 -24.93 -47.22 13.51
CA PHE A 73 -24.48 -47.20 12.12
C PHE A 73 -24.12 -48.61 11.58
N THR A 74 -25.00 -49.58 11.84
CA THR A 74 -24.86 -50.98 11.40
C THR A 74 -25.42 -51.18 10.00
N ASP A 75 -24.99 -52.23 9.29
CA ASP A 75 -25.43 -52.50 7.91
C ASP A 75 -26.95 -52.54 7.75
N ALA A 76 -27.68 -52.97 8.77
CA ALA A 76 -29.14 -52.93 8.78
C ALA A 76 -29.71 -51.51 8.58
N ASN A 77 -29.00 -50.49 9.07
CA ASN A 77 -29.36 -49.07 9.04
C ASN A 77 -28.63 -48.26 7.95
N LYS A 78 -27.90 -48.94 7.06
CA LYS A 78 -27.21 -48.33 5.94
C LYS A 78 -28.19 -47.58 5.02
N GLY A 79 -27.78 -46.40 4.57
CA GLY A 79 -28.59 -45.48 3.78
C GLY A 79 -29.48 -44.53 4.60
N ARG A 80 -29.59 -44.69 5.93
CA ARG A 80 -30.55 -43.91 6.73
C ARG A 80 -30.09 -43.45 8.12
N ALA A 81 -29.23 -44.19 8.83
CA ALA A 81 -28.81 -43.77 10.18
C ALA A 81 -28.07 -42.42 10.15
N SER A 82 -28.50 -41.46 10.98
CA SER A 82 -27.95 -40.11 10.97
C SER A 82 -27.94 -39.47 12.37
N THR A 83 -26.88 -38.70 12.64
CA THR A 83 -26.71 -37.86 13.83
C THR A 83 -26.55 -36.41 13.40
N THR A 84 -27.47 -35.54 13.81
CA THR A 84 -27.59 -34.15 13.33
C THR A 84 -27.38 -33.13 14.44
N TYR A 85 -26.37 -32.30 14.29
CA TYR A 85 -25.97 -31.22 15.19
C TYR A 85 -26.45 -29.86 14.67
N SER A 86 -26.71 -28.93 15.59
CA SER A 86 -27.02 -27.53 15.30
C SER A 86 -25.89 -26.64 15.82
N VAL A 87 -25.11 -26.06 14.92
CA VAL A 87 -23.97 -25.19 15.26
C VAL A 87 -24.35 -23.73 14.98
N GLN A 88 -24.20 -22.86 15.98
CA GLN A 88 -24.33 -21.41 15.76
C GLN A 88 -23.01 -20.81 15.32
N SER A 89 -23.04 -20.04 14.24
CA SER A 89 -21.89 -19.24 13.79
C SER A 89 -22.26 -17.76 13.78
N ALA A 90 -21.48 -16.93 14.46
CA ALA A 90 -21.70 -15.47 14.49
C ALA A 90 -21.43 -14.83 13.11
N TYR A 91 -20.63 -15.50 12.28
CA TYR A 91 -20.16 -15.03 10.99
C TYR A 91 -20.26 -16.12 9.92
N ALA A 92 -20.34 -15.73 8.65
CA ALA A 92 -20.13 -16.66 7.53
C ALA A 92 -18.63 -16.76 7.24
N GLY A 93 -18.14 -17.95 6.88
CA GLY A 93 -16.71 -18.14 6.61
C GLY A 93 -16.22 -19.58 6.78
N THR A 94 -14.93 -19.78 6.57
CA THR A 94 -14.30 -21.09 6.71
C THR A 94 -13.96 -21.40 8.17
N GLY A 95 -14.17 -22.66 8.56
CA GLY A 95 -13.87 -23.19 9.89
C GLY A 95 -13.65 -24.70 9.83
N SER A 96 -13.81 -25.39 10.96
CA SER A 96 -13.70 -26.85 11.02
C SER A 96 -14.73 -27.48 11.95
N VAL A 97 -15.08 -28.73 11.68
CA VAL A 97 -15.79 -29.61 12.63
C VAL A 97 -14.88 -30.75 13.03
N LYS A 98 -14.68 -30.92 14.33
CA LYS A 98 -13.93 -32.01 14.93
C LYS A 98 -14.91 -33.02 15.50
N VAL A 99 -14.87 -34.24 14.98
CA VAL A 99 -15.74 -35.34 15.39
C VAL A 99 -14.93 -36.27 16.28
N ARG A 100 -15.34 -36.42 17.54
CA ARG A 100 -14.77 -37.42 18.45
C ARG A 100 -15.50 -38.74 18.24
N TYR A 101 -14.75 -39.81 18.00
CA TYR A 101 -15.31 -41.10 17.59
C TYR A 101 -14.49 -42.30 18.08
N ALA A 102 -15.11 -43.48 18.14
CA ALA A 102 -14.44 -44.75 18.33
C ALA A 102 -14.73 -45.69 17.14
N ASN A 103 -13.69 -46.39 16.67
CA ASN A 103 -13.77 -47.36 15.58
C ASN A 103 -12.94 -48.60 15.93
N GLY A 104 -13.53 -49.53 16.69
CA GLY A 104 -12.87 -50.76 17.12
C GLY A 104 -12.81 -51.86 16.07
N THR A 105 -13.08 -51.56 14.79
CA THR A 105 -13.21 -52.59 13.73
C THR A 105 -11.87 -53.06 13.15
N GLY A 106 -10.76 -52.43 13.50
CA GLY A 106 -9.42 -52.76 12.98
C GLY A 106 -9.10 -52.25 11.57
N SER A 107 -10.04 -51.55 10.91
CA SER A 107 -9.78 -50.82 9.66
C SER A 107 -10.56 -49.51 9.59
N ALA A 108 -10.08 -48.56 8.79
CA ALA A 108 -10.77 -47.28 8.61
C ALA A 108 -12.23 -47.49 8.17
N LYS A 109 -13.11 -46.64 8.68
CA LYS A 109 -14.54 -46.63 8.35
C LYS A 109 -14.98 -45.27 7.86
N THR A 110 -16.14 -45.20 7.24
CA THR A 110 -16.65 -43.97 6.63
C THR A 110 -18.08 -43.68 7.02
N LEU A 111 -18.36 -42.39 7.18
CA LEU A 111 -19.69 -41.79 7.24
C LEU A 111 -19.71 -40.58 6.30
N THR A 112 -20.88 -40.18 5.83
CA THR A 112 -21.03 -38.98 5.00
C THR A 112 -21.41 -37.78 5.87
N LEU A 113 -20.63 -36.71 5.79
CA LEU A 113 -20.97 -35.40 6.36
C LEU A 113 -21.89 -34.65 5.39
N SER A 114 -23.03 -34.16 5.88
CA SER A 114 -23.92 -33.25 5.17
C SER A 114 -24.18 -31.98 5.97
N ALA A 115 -24.50 -30.88 5.28
CA ALA A 115 -24.83 -29.60 5.88
C ALA A 115 -26.09 -29.02 5.22
N GLY A 116 -27.07 -28.61 6.01
CA GLY A 116 -28.37 -28.14 5.50
C GLY A 116 -29.11 -29.20 4.66
N GLY A 117 -28.82 -30.49 4.86
CA GLY A 117 -29.37 -31.60 4.07
C GLY A 117 -28.60 -31.93 2.77
N VAL A 118 -27.54 -31.19 2.44
CA VAL A 118 -26.70 -31.42 1.25
C VAL A 118 -25.43 -32.16 1.63
N THR A 119 -25.08 -33.23 0.90
CA THR A 119 -23.82 -33.97 1.09
C THR A 119 -22.61 -33.07 0.86
N VAL A 120 -21.75 -32.94 1.87
CA VAL A 120 -20.49 -32.18 1.81
C VAL A 120 -19.35 -33.08 1.38
N ARG A 121 -19.13 -34.20 2.09
CA ARG A 121 -18.09 -35.19 1.77
C ARG A 121 -18.26 -36.49 2.54
N GLN A 122 -17.62 -37.54 2.05
CA GLN A 122 -17.38 -38.74 2.85
C GLN A 122 -16.20 -38.49 3.82
N VAL A 123 -16.42 -38.77 5.09
CA VAL A 123 -15.44 -38.66 6.18
C VAL A 123 -14.85 -40.03 6.44
N THR A 124 -13.52 -40.13 6.44
CA THR A 124 -12.80 -41.34 6.86
C THR A 124 -12.44 -41.24 8.32
N LEU A 125 -12.78 -42.27 9.08
CA LEU A 125 -12.59 -42.44 10.51
C LEU A 125 -11.64 -43.63 10.73
N PRO A 126 -10.31 -43.39 10.85
CA PRO A 126 -9.31 -44.43 11.11
C PRO A 126 -9.65 -45.33 12.30
N ALA A 127 -9.21 -46.58 12.27
CA ALA A 127 -9.41 -47.51 13.37
C ALA A 127 -8.78 -46.99 14.67
N THR A 128 -9.52 -47.06 15.77
CA THR A 128 -8.99 -46.89 17.12
C THR A 128 -8.52 -48.26 17.64
N SER A 129 -7.74 -48.28 18.71
CA SER A 129 -7.19 -49.54 19.27
C SER A 129 -8.28 -50.47 19.80
N ASN A 130 -9.41 -49.93 20.26
CA ASN A 130 -10.62 -50.65 20.68
C ASN A 130 -11.81 -49.67 20.77
N TRP A 131 -13.01 -50.19 21.08
CA TRP A 131 -14.24 -49.41 21.19
C TRP A 131 -14.32 -48.45 22.39
N SER A 132 -13.43 -48.59 23.37
CA SER A 132 -13.31 -47.67 24.52
C SER A 132 -12.18 -46.66 24.36
N THR A 133 -11.53 -46.63 23.19
CA THR A 133 -10.51 -45.64 22.82
C THR A 133 -11.07 -44.72 21.76
N TRP A 134 -11.00 -43.42 22.03
CA TRP A 134 -11.62 -42.38 21.24
C TRP A 134 -10.56 -41.52 20.55
N SER A 135 -10.80 -41.18 19.29
CA SER A 135 -9.96 -40.32 18.47
C SER A 135 -10.77 -39.14 17.94
N THR A 136 -10.11 -38.17 17.32
CA THR A 136 -10.78 -37.01 16.71
C THR A 136 -10.43 -36.92 15.22
N ALA A 137 -11.45 -36.78 14.38
CA ALA A 137 -11.31 -36.44 12.98
C ALA A 137 -11.69 -34.97 12.77
N GLU A 138 -10.74 -34.15 12.33
CA GLU A 138 -10.98 -32.75 11.98
C GLU A 138 -11.32 -32.61 10.49
N ILE A 139 -12.44 -31.97 10.20
CA ILE A 139 -12.97 -31.82 8.85
C ILE A 139 -13.17 -30.33 8.57
N PRO A 140 -12.51 -29.77 7.54
CA PRO A 140 -12.77 -28.40 7.10
C PRO A 140 -14.24 -28.23 6.69
N HIS A 141 -14.89 -27.16 7.14
CA HIS A 141 -16.29 -26.86 6.89
C HIS A 141 -16.51 -25.36 6.69
N ALA A 142 -17.38 -24.98 5.75
CA ALA A 142 -17.78 -23.60 5.55
C ALA A 142 -19.11 -23.34 6.26
N PHE A 143 -19.12 -22.37 7.17
CA PHE A 143 -20.30 -21.98 7.93
C PHE A 143 -21.02 -20.81 7.27
N THR A 144 -22.35 -20.83 7.29
CA THR A 144 -23.18 -19.64 7.07
C THR A 144 -23.39 -18.92 8.39
N LYS A 145 -23.65 -17.61 8.35
CA LYS A 145 -24.02 -16.84 9.54
C LYS A 145 -25.35 -17.35 10.09
N GLY A 146 -25.42 -17.56 11.40
CA GLY A 146 -26.57 -18.13 12.08
C GLY A 146 -26.45 -19.65 12.27
N THR A 147 -27.57 -20.34 12.18
CA THR A 147 -27.67 -21.77 12.50
C THR A 147 -27.25 -22.64 11.32
N ASN A 148 -26.27 -23.52 11.55
CA ASN A 148 -25.78 -24.52 10.60
C ASN A 148 -26.20 -25.91 11.08
N THR A 149 -26.98 -26.63 10.26
CA THR A 149 -27.39 -28.01 10.54
C THR A 149 -26.37 -28.97 9.93
N ILE A 150 -25.60 -29.67 10.76
CA ILE A 150 -24.51 -30.56 10.33
C ILE A 150 -24.86 -32.00 10.69
N ALA A 151 -24.84 -32.92 9.75
CA ALA A 151 -25.20 -34.32 9.99
C ALA A 151 -24.10 -35.30 9.53
N LEU A 152 -23.87 -36.34 10.34
CA LEU A 152 -23.08 -37.51 9.98
C LEU A 152 -24.04 -38.66 9.70
N THR A 153 -24.10 -39.08 8.44
CA THR A 153 -25.08 -40.06 7.95
C THR A 153 -24.37 -41.28 7.41
N PHE A 154 -24.84 -42.47 7.76
CA PHE A 154 -24.38 -43.73 7.17
C PHE A 154 -25.13 -43.99 5.88
N THR A 155 -24.61 -43.50 4.77
CA THR A 155 -25.25 -43.61 3.45
C THR A 155 -24.93 -44.96 2.78
N ALA A 156 -25.52 -45.20 1.60
CA ALA A 156 -25.24 -46.42 0.82
C ALA A 156 -23.76 -46.55 0.39
N GLY A 157 -23.05 -45.42 0.24
CA GLY A 157 -21.63 -45.40 -0.15
C GLY A 157 -20.65 -45.54 1.01
N ASP A 158 -21.14 -45.58 2.24
CA ASP A 158 -20.31 -45.61 3.44
C ASP A 158 -20.01 -47.03 3.92
N SER A 159 -19.03 -47.17 4.82
CA SER A 159 -18.65 -48.44 5.44
C SER A 159 -19.10 -48.57 6.91
N GLY A 160 -19.54 -47.49 7.56
CA GLY A 160 -20.29 -47.51 8.81
C GLY A 160 -19.54 -48.09 10.01
N ASN A 161 -20.29 -48.62 10.99
CA ASN A 161 -19.77 -49.28 12.20
C ASN A 161 -18.74 -48.43 12.97
N VAL A 162 -19.18 -47.26 13.42
CA VAL A 162 -18.42 -46.35 14.29
C VAL A 162 -19.32 -45.86 15.42
N ASN A 163 -18.72 -45.37 16.51
CA ASN A 163 -19.43 -44.68 17.59
C ASN A 163 -19.03 -43.20 17.56
N LEU A 164 -20.00 -42.30 17.61
CA LEU A 164 -19.80 -40.85 17.66
C LEU A 164 -20.04 -40.36 19.08
N ASP A 165 -19.07 -39.65 19.63
CA ASP A 165 -19.11 -39.14 21.01
C ASP A 165 -19.58 -37.69 21.07
N ASN A 166 -18.85 -36.79 20.40
CA ASN A 166 -19.23 -35.39 20.31
C ASN A 166 -18.72 -34.76 19.01
N LEU A 167 -19.25 -33.58 18.71
CA LEU A 167 -18.76 -32.71 17.65
C LEU A 167 -18.39 -31.36 18.26
N SER A 168 -17.14 -30.93 18.10
CA SER A 168 -16.74 -29.55 18.41
C SER A 168 -16.56 -28.76 17.12
N ALA A 169 -17.19 -27.59 17.04
CA ALA A 169 -17.09 -26.71 15.90
C ALA A 169 -16.16 -25.52 16.18
N THR A 170 -15.30 -25.23 15.23
CA THR A 170 -14.44 -24.05 15.18
C THR A 170 -15.04 -23.11 14.13
N THR A 171 -15.87 -22.16 14.56
CA THR A 171 -16.54 -21.20 13.68
C THR A 171 -15.68 -19.97 13.41
N PRO A 172 -15.83 -19.30 12.26
CA PRO A 172 -15.13 -18.03 11.98
C PRO A 172 -15.40 -16.99 13.08
N ASP A 173 -14.39 -16.18 13.39
CA ASP A 173 -14.40 -15.14 14.43
C ASP A 173 -14.62 -13.72 13.87
N ALA A 174 -14.67 -13.59 12.55
CA ALA A 174 -15.07 -12.39 11.81
C ALA A 174 -15.79 -12.79 10.50
N GLU A 175 -16.54 -11.86 9.91
CA GLU A 175 -17.17 -12.05 8.60
C GLU A 175 -16.07 -12.21 7.54
N GLN A 176 -15.94 -13.39 6.95
CA GLN A 176 -15.06 -13.61 5.81
C GLN A 176 -15.89 -13.45 4.54
N PRO A 177 -15.71 -12.38 3.75
CA PRO A 177 -16.35 -12.26 2.46
C PRO A 177 -15.88 -13.43 1.59
N GLY A 178 -16.79 -14.30 1.16
CA GLY A 178 -16.50 -15.18 0.03
C GLY A 178 -16.12 -14.31 -1.16
N ASP A 179 -15.04 -14.64 -1.85
CA ASP A 179 -14.53 -13.83 -2.96
C ASP A 179 -15.65 -13.63 -4.00
N PRO A 180 -16.20 -12.41 -4.15
CA PRO A 180 -17.31 -12.14 -5.06
C PRO A 180 -16.91 -12.30 -6.54
N SER A 181 -15.64 -12.54 -6.84
CA SER A 181 -15.15 -12.82 -8.18
C SER A 181 -15.36 -14.26 -8.64
N VAL A 182 -15.61 -15.23 -7.74
CA VAL A 182 -15.77 -16.66 -8.08
C VAL A 182 -17.25 -17.02 -8.25
N ILE A 183 -17.64 -17.34 -9.48
CA ILE A 183 -19.00 -17.70 -9.88
C ILE A 183 -19.04 -19.19 -10.23
N GLN A 184 -19.63 -19.97 -9.33
CA GLN A 184 -19.84 -21.41 -9.51
C GLN A 184 -20.68 -21.68 -10.76
N ALA A 185 -20.19 -22.53 -11.68
CA ALA A 185 -20.83 -22.73 -12.98
C ALA A 185 -22.21 -23.38 -12.84
N GLU A 186 -22.38 -24.24 -11.83
CA GLU A 186 -23.65 -24.90 -11.51
C GLU A 186 -24.73 -23.96 -10.97
N SER A 187 -24.36 -22.72 -10.64
CA SER A 187 -25.30 -21.64 -10.28
C SER A 187 -25.67 -20.75 -11.47
N ALA A 188 -25.12 -21.01 -12.67
CA ALA A 188 -25.37 -20.24 -13.88
C ALA A 188 -26.70 -20.66 -14.56
N GLY A 189 -27.23 -19.79 -15.42
CA GLY A 189 -28.34 -20.13 -16.31
C GLY A 189 -27.86 -21.08 -17.41
N LEU A 190 -28.36 -22.32 -17.39
CA LEU A 190 -27.98 -23.37 -18.34
C LEU A 190 -29.04 -23.53 -19.44
N SER A 191 -28.60 -23.77 -20.68
CA SER A 191 -29.50 -24.01 -21.81
C SER A 191 -28.88 -24.92 -22.87
N GLY A 192 -29.70 -25.37 -23.83
CA GLY A 192 -29.27 -26.12 -25.00
C GLY A 192 -28.61 -27.47 -24.73
N GLY A 193 -28.77 -28.01 -23.53
CA GLY A 193 -28.22 -29.30 -23.11
C GLY A 193 -27.00 -29.21 -22.18
N ALA A 194 -26.56 -28.01 -21.79
CA ALA A 194 -25.65 -27.83 -20.65
C ALA A 194 -26.35 -28.25 -19.35
N VAL A 195 -25.66 -28.97 -18.47
CA VAL A 195 -26.26 -29.58 -17.28
C VAL A 195 -25.26 -29.71 -16.13
N VAL A 196 -25.75 -29.56 -14.89
CA VAL A 196 -24.96 -29.76 -13.68
C VAL A 196 -24.67 -31.24 -13.45
N GLN A 197 -23.41 -31.55 -13.19
CA GLN A 197 -22.84 -32.88 -13.01
C GLN A 197 -21.92 -32.91 -11.78
N ARG A 198 -21.64 -34.12 -11.27
CA ARG A 198 -20.96 -34.33 -9.97
C ARG A 198 -20.08 -35.57 -9.94
N GLU A 199 -20.00 -36.31 -11.03
CA GLU A 199 -19.35 -37.62 -11.09
C GLU A 199 -17.82 -37.55 -11.01
N HIS A 200 -17.21 -36.40 -11.33
CA HIS A 200 -15.77 -36.18 -11.20
C HIS A 200 -15.44 -35.35 -9.98
N ALA A 201 -14.46 -35.78 -9.17
CA ALA A 201 -14.04 -35.05 -7.98
C ALA A 201 -13.19 -33.79 -8.30
N GLY A 202 -13.02 -32.92 -7.31
CA GLY A 202 -12.10 -31.76 -7.38
C GLY A 202 -12.70 -30.44 -7.88
N TYR A 203 -14.01 -30.42 -8.15
CA TYR A 203 -14.79 -29.20 -8.38
C TYR A 203 -14.99 -28.40 -7.08
N THR A 204 -15.28 -27.12 -7.20
CA THR A 204 -15.69 -26.24 -6.11
C THR A 204 -17.21 -26.12 -6.04
N GLY A 205 -17.78 -25.65 -4.93
CA GLY A 205 -19.23 -25.53 -4.83
C GLY A 205 -19.95 -26.89 -4.72
N THR A 206 -21.09 -27.01 -5.41
CA THR A 206 -22.01 -28.14 -5.35
C THR A 206 -21.99 -29.03 -6.58
N GLY A 207 -21.27 -28.65 -7.64
CA GLY A 207 -21.12 -29.42 -8.87
C GLY A 207 -20.28 -28.69 -9.91
N TYR A 208 -20.32 -29.16 -11.16
CA TYR A 208 -19.77 -28.46 -12.32
C TYR A 208 -20.76 -28.57 -13.49
N VAL A 209 -20.54 -27.81 -14.56
CA VAL A 209 -21.37 -27.87 -15.77
C VAL A 209 -20.68 -28.68 -16.86
N GLY A 210 -21.35 -29.73 -17.32
CA GLY A 210 -21.01 -30.49 -18.51
C GLY A 210 -22.09 -30.35 -19.60
N GLY A 211 -22.20 -31.34 -20.48
CA GLY A 211 -23.24 -31.37 -21.52
C GLY A 211 -22.88 -30.66 -22.84
N PHE A 212 -21.64 -30.18 -22.98
CA PHE A 212 -21.08 -29.62 -24.22
C PHE A 212 -20.69 -30.72 -25.23
N THR A 213 -21.57 -31.71 -25.47
CA THR A 213 -21.35 -32.84 -26.37
C THR A 213 -21.80 -32.52 -27.79
N ASP A 214 -21.28 -33.22 -28.80
CA ASP A 214 -21.59 -32.96 -30.23
C ASP A 214 -23.10 -32.91 -30.53
N GLY A 215 -23.90 -33.70 -29.82
CA GLY A 215 -25.35 -33.67 -29.92
C GLY A 215 -25.97 -32.30 -29.59
N ASN A 216 -25.31 -31.51 -28.74
CA ASN A 216 -25.70 -30.18 -28.26
C ASN A 216 -24.92 -29.02 -28.93
N LYS A 217 -24.12 -29.32 -29.95
CA LYS A 217 -23.33 -28.32 -30.68
C LYS A 217 -24.21 -27.25 -31.32
N GLY A 218 -23.78 -26.00 -31.23
CA GLY A 218 -24.51 -24.82 -31.68
C GLY A 218 -25.57 -24.30 -30.71
N ARG A 219 -25.81 -24.97 -29.57
CA ARG A 219 -26.86 -24.56 -28.61
C ARG A 219 -26.52 -24.67 -27.13
N ALA A 220 -25.67 -25.61 -26.69
CA ALA A 220 -25.33 -25.72 -25.26
C ALA A 220 -24.62 -24.46 -24.76
N SER A 221 -25.12 -23.88 -23.67
CA SER A 221 -24.59 -22.65 -23.11
C SER A 221 -24.77 -22.61 -21.59
N LEU A 222 -23.77 -22.07 -20.90
CA LEU A 222 -23.91 -21.55 -19.54
C LEU A 222 -23.77 -20.03 -19.59
N SER A 223 -24.62 -19.34 -18.82
CA SER A 223 -24.66 -17.87 -18.80
C SER A 223 -24.81 -17.35 -17.37
N THR A 224 -24.04 -16.34 -17.02
CA THR A 224 -24.10 -15.71 -15.70
C THR A 224 -23.94 -14.19 -15.82
N SER A 225 -24.21 -13.48 -14.74
CA SER A 225 -24.04 -12.04 -14.66
C SER A 225 -22.89 -11.70 -13.72
N VAL A 226 -21.97 -10.87 -14.20
CA VAL A 226 -20.90 -10.28 -13.40
C VAL A 226 -21.20 -8.80 -13.18
N GLN A 227 -21.19 -8.34 -11.94
CA GLN A 227 -21.23 -6.91 -11.65
C GLN A 227 -19.83 -6.32 -11.79
N SER A 228 -19.66 -5.33 -12.67
CA SER A 228 -18.45 -4.52 -12.73
C SER A 228 -18.76 -3.13 -12.20
N ALA A 229 -17.99 -2.65 -11.22
CA ALA A 229 -18.19 -1.30 -10.69
C ALA A 229 -17.73 -0.21 -11.69
N TYR A 230 -16.96 -0.60 -12.72
CA TYR A 230 -16.30 0.30 -13.66
C TYR A 230 -16.29 -0.28 -15.08
N ASP A 231 -16.11 0.59 -16.07
CA ASP A 231 -15.78 0.21 -17.43
C ASP A 231 -14.27 -0.05 -17.57
N GLY A 232 -13.87 -0.97 -18.45
CA GLY A 232 -12.46 -1.21 -18.76
C GLY A 232 -12.07 -2.66 -18.95
N ALA A 233 -10.78 -2.87 -19.21
CA ALA A 233 -10.21 -4.19 -19.42
C ALA A 233 -10.20 -5.01 -18.12
N GLY A 234 -10.57 -6.28 -18.24
CA GLY A 234 -10.50 -7.27 -17.16
C GLY A 234 -10.23 -8.66 -17.72
N THR A 235 -10.40 -9.68 -16.91
CA THR A 235 -10.28 -11.08 -17.36
C THR A 235 -11.41 -11.94 -16.81
N VAL A 236 -11.87 -12.90 -17.61
CA VAL A 236 -12.65 -14.04 -17.13
C VAL A 236 -11.75 -15.26 -17.15
N THR A 237 -11.50 -15.84 -16.00
CA THR A 237 -10.77 -17.09 -15.86
C THR A 237 -11.74 -18.25 -15.79
N VAL A 238 -11.62 -19.20 -16.71
CA VAL A 238 -12.44 -20.40 -16.75
C VAL A 238 -11.68 -21.52 -16.04
N ARG A 239 -12.23 -22.07 -14.95
CA ARG A 239 -11.72 -23.33 -14.36
C ARG A 239 -12.45 -24.51 -14.99
N TYR A 240 -11.71 -25.45 -15.56
CA TYR A 240 -12.26 -26.51 -16.39
C TYR A 240 -11.48 -27.84 -16.25
N ALA A 241 -12.13 -28.94 -16.63
CA ALA A 241 -11.49 -30.23 -16.85
C ALA A 241 -11.70 -30.67 -18.31
N ASN A 242 -10.63 -31.16 -18.93
CA ASN A 242 -10.63 -31.67 -20.30
C ASN A 242 -9.86 -32.99 -20.36
N GLY A 243 -10.54 -34.09 -20.04
CA GLY A 243 -9.95 -35.44 -20.05
C GLY A 243 -9.83 -36.07 -21.45
N THR A 244 -10.00 -35.31 -22.54
CA THR A 244 -10.05 -35.86 -23.92
C THR A 244 -8.67 -36.11 -24.55
N GLY A 245 -7.58 -35.69 -23.89
CA GLY A 245 -6.21 -35.86 -24.40
C GLY A 245 -5.78 -34.92 -25.54
N SER A 246 -6.63 -33.96 -25.93
CA SER A 246 -6.31 -32.90 -26.89
C SER A 246 -7.03 -31.59 -26.54
N ASN A 247 -6.51 -30.46 -27.02
CA ASN A 247 -7.13 -29.15 -26.80
C ASN A 247 -8.61 -29.17 -27.25
N LYS A 248 -9.45 -28.49 -26.49
CA LYS A 248 -10.86 -28.27 -26.82
C LYS A 248 -11.18 -26.79 -26.79
N THR A 249 -12.31 -26.41 -27.37
CA THR A 249 -12.72 -25.01 -27.50
C THR A 249 -14.17 -24.81 -27.12
N LEU A 250 -14.45 -23.66 -26.52
CA LEU A 250 -15.77 -23.06 -26.33
C LEU A 250 -15.68 -21.58 -26.69
N THR A 251 -16.79 -20.94 -27.04
CA THR A 251 -16.81 -19.50 -27.31
C THR A 251 -17.31 -18.73 -26.08
N LEU A 252 -16.51 -17.78 -25.60
CA LEU A 252 -16.91 -16.82 -24.57
C LEU A 252 -17.54 -15.59 -25.24
N SER A 253 -18.67 -15.11 -24.72
CA SER A 253 -19.29 -13.85 -25.14
C SER A 253 -19.55 -12.91 -23.96
N MET A 254 -19.29 -11.62 -24.17
CA MET A 254 -19.54 -10.53 -23.21
C MET A 254 -19.78 -9.22 -23.97
N GLY A 255 -20.84 -8.48 -23.64
CA GLY A 255 -21.09 -7.15 -24.21
C GLY A 255 -21.24 -7.10 -25.75
N GLY A 256 -21.60 -8.22 -26.39
CA GLY A 256 -21.70 -8.35 -27.85
C GLY A 256 -20.40 -8.77 -28.55
N ALA A 257 -19.26 -8.79 -27.86
CA ALA A 257 -18.01 -9.35 -28.36
C ALA A 257 -17.93 -10.86 -28.10
N THR A 258 -17.26 -11.60 -28.99
CA THR A 258 -17.03 -13.04 -28.87
C THR A 258 -15.54 -13.38 -28.99
N THR A 259 -15.09 -14.39 -28.26
CA THR A 259 -13.71 -14.89 -28.31
C THR A 259 -13.71 -16.40 -28.14
N GLN A 260 -13.04 -17.13 -29.03
CA GLN A 260 -12.88 -18.56 -28.89
C GLN A 260 -11.82 -18.87 -27.84
N VAL A 261 -12.21 -19.61 -26.80
CA VAL A 261 -11.37 -20.01 -25.68
C VAL A 261 -10.79 -21.38 -25.95
N THR A 262 -9.46 -21.50 -25.92
CA THR A 262 -8.79 -22.81 -25.99
C THR A 262 -8.60 -23.35 -24.58
N LEU A 263 -9.05 -24.59 -24.36
CA LEU A 263 -9.03 -25.33 -23.11
C LEU A 263 -8.10 -26.55 -23.28
N PRO A 264 -6.80 -26.43 -22.96
CA PRO A 264 -5.83 -27.54 -23.05
C PRO A 264 -6.23 -28.81 -22.31
N ALA A 265 -5.76 -29.97 -22.78
CA ALA A 265 -6.04 -31.25 -22.11
C ALA A 265 -5.51 -31.25 -20.67
N THR A 266 -6.35 -31.70 -19.73
CA THR A 266 -5.94 -32.00 -18.35
C THR A 266 -5.52 -33.46 -18.25
N SER A 267 -4.84 -33.84 -17.17
CA SER A 267 -4.39 -35.24 -16.97
C SER A 267 -5.53 -36.24 -16.72
N GLY A 268 -6.77 -35.76 -16.59
CA GLY A 268 -7.98 -36.56 -16.41
C GLY A 268 -9.18 -35.69 -16.00
N TRP A 269 -10.36 -36.29 -15.95
CA TRP A 269 -11.61 -35.59 -15.67
C TRP A 269 -11.78 -35.08 -14.23
N SER A 270 -10.98 -35.59 -13.28
CA SER A 270 -10.90 -35.08 -11.91
C SER A 270 -9.71 -34.14 -11.68
N THR A 271 -9.01 -33.77 -12.75
CA THR A 271 -7.92 -32.77 -12.73
C THR A 271 -8.41 -31.51 -13.42
N TRP A 272 -8.34 -30.39 -12.71
CA TRP A 272 -8.87 -29.10 -13.14
C TRP A 272 -7.72 -28.13 -13.44
N SER A 273 -7.86 -27.37 -14.52
CA SER A 273 -6.94 -26.32 -14.94
C SER A 273 -7.69 -25.00 -15.13
N THR A 274 -6.96 -23.92 -15.36
CA THR A 274 -7.52 -22.59 -15.58
C THR A 274 -7.04 -21.99 -16.89
N THR A 275 -7.92 -21.27 -17.59
CA THR A 275 -7.55 -20.44 -18.74
C THR A 275 -8.13 -19.05 -18.55
N ALA A 276 -7.28 -18.02 -18.55
CA ALA A 276 -7.69 -16.62 -18.48
C ALA A 276 -7.99 -16.07 -19.88
N VAL A 277 -9.12 -15.38 -20.00
CA VAL A 277 -9.58 -14.77 -21.25
C VAL A 277 -9.70 -13.26 -21.01
N PRO A 278 -8.95 -12.42 -21.73
CA PRO A 278 -9.09 -10.97 -21.63
C PRO A 278 -10.45 -10.54 -22.19
N VAL A 279 -11.12 -9.64 -21.47
CA VAL A 279 -12.45 -9.12 -21.83
C VAL A 279 -12.53 -7.63 -21.48
N SER A 280 -13.53 -6.93 -22.03
CA SER A 280 -13.84 -5.55 -21.66
C SER A 280 -15.19 -5.51 -20.94
N TYR A 281 -15.18 -5.06 -19.68
CA TYR A 281 -16.39 -4.87 -18.89
C TYR A 281 -16.99 -3.48 -19.13
N ALA A 282 -18.32 -3.42 -19.18
CA ALA A 282 -19.06 -2.18 -19.00
C ALA A 282 -19.37 -1.99 -17.50
N LYS A 283 -19.47 -0.74 -17.04
CA LYS A 283 -19.98 -0.47 -15.69
C LYS A 283 -21.41 -1.02 -15.52
N GLY A 284 -21.66 -1.68 -14.40
CA GLY A 284 -22.91 -2.36 -14.06
C GLY A 284 -22.89 -3.85 -14.41
N THR A 285 -24.06 -4.40 -14.73
CA THR A 285 -24.24 -5.83 -15.04
C THR A 285 -23.65 -6.19 -16.40
N ASN A 286 -22.77 -7.19 -16.43
CA ASN A 286 -22.23 -7.79 -17.65
C ASN A 286 -22.68 -9.24 -17.74
N THR A 287 -23.35 -9.61 -18.83
CA THR A 287 -23.70 -11.02 -19.09
C THR A 287 -22.50 -11.72 -19.72
N VAL A 288 -22.03 -12.78 -19.06
CA VAL A 288 -20.94 -13.65 -19.52
C VAL A 288 -21.53 -15.00 -19.89
N ALA A 289 -21.25 -15.47 -21.11
CA ALA A 289 -21.68 -16.80 -21.52
C ALA A 289 -20.53 -17.60 -22.13
N LEU A 290 -20.46 -18.88 -21.79
CA LEU A 290 -19.67 -19.88 -22.51
C LEU A 290 -20.63 -20.75 -23.32
N THR A 291 -20.50 -20.71 -24.63
CA THR A 291 -21.38 -21.41 -25.57
C THR A 291 -20.59 -22.37 -26.42
N PHE A 292 -21.13 -23.57 -26.61
CA PHE A 292 -20.59 -24.55 -27.55
C PHE A 292 -21.17 -24.28 -28.94
N THR A 293 -20.48 -23.45 -29.72
CA THR A 293 -20.93 -23.00 -31.05
C THR A 293 -20.56 -24.01 -32.14
N SER A 294 -20.98 -23.75 -33.39
CA SER A 294 -20.61 -24.60 -34.54
C SER A 294 -19.12 -24.60 -34.85
N SER A 295 -18.38 -23.55 -34.47
CA SER A 295 -16.92 -23.43 -34.63
C SER A 295 -16.10 -24.09 -33.51
N ASP A 296 -16.76 -24.57 -32.45
CA ASP A 296 -16.10 -25.12 -31.28
C ASP A 296 -15.93 -26.64 -31.35
N SER A 297 -15.08 -27.19 -30.47
CA SER A 297 -14.81 -28.64 -30.38
C SER A 297 -15.37 -29.31 -29.10
N GLY A 298 -15.79 -28.54 -28.09
CA GLY A 298 -16.64 -29.01 -26.98
C GLY A 298 -16.01 -30.09 -26.09
N ASN A 299 -16.85 -30.92 -25.46
CA ASN A 299 -16.47 -32.03 -24.58
C ASN A 299 -15.51 -31.63 -23.44
N VAL A 300 -15.96 -30.68 -22.61
CA VAL A 300 -15.25 -30.19 -21.41
C VAL A 300 -16.22 -30.02 -20.25
N ASN A 301 -15.69 -29.99 -19.03
CA ASN A 301 -16.44 -29.67 -17.81
C ASN A 301 -16.00 -28.32 -17.30
N ILE A 302 -16.94 -27.44 -16.95
CA ILE A 302 -16.67 -26.10 -16.41
C ILE A 302 -17.07 -26.08 -14.94
N ASP A 303 -16.09 -25.84 -14.07
CA ASP A 303 -16.30 -25.80 -12.62
C ASP A 303 -16.80 -24.44 -12.16
N HIS A 304 -16.02 -23.39 -12.41
CA HIS A 304 -16.42 -22.03 -12.11
C HIS A 304 -15.77 -21.04 -13.07
N LEU A 305 -16.32 -19.83 -13.07
CA LEU A 305 -15.73 -18.67 -13.69
C LEU A 305 -15.22 -17.73 -12.60
N THR A 306 -14.02 -17.20 -12.76
CA THR A 306 -13.51 -16.13 -11.91
C THR A 306 -13.42 -14.85 -12.72
N ALA A 307 -14.15 -13.82 -12.32
CA ALA A 307 -14.18 -12.54 -12.98
C ALA A 307 -13.25 -11.54 -12.29
N ALA A 308 -12.12 -11.22 -12.92
CA ALA A 308 -11.34 -10.05 -12.56
C ALA A 308 -11.90 -8.84 -13.33
N THR A 309 -12.89 -8.18 -12.74
CA THR A 309 -13.46 -6.94 -13.27
C THR A 309 -12.43 -5.81 -13.19
N PRO A 310 -12.50 -4.77 -14.05
CA PRO A 310 -11.67 -3.59 -13.90
C PRO A 310 -11.88 -3.01 -12.51
N ALA A 311 -10.81 -2.97 -11.74
CA ALA A 311 -10.78 -2.16 -10.53
C ALA A 311 -10.85 -0.70 -10.99
N GLY A 312 -11.90 -0.02 -10.60
CA GLY A 312 -11.83 1.43 -10.53
C GLY A 312 -11.47 1.87 -9.12
N PRO A 313 -11.38 3.18 -8.91
CA PRO A 313 -10.76 3.73 -7.71
C PRO A 313 -11.55 3.30 -6.47
N GLY A 314 -11.02 2.31 -5.72
CA GLY A 314 -11.54 1.79 -4.47
C GLY A 314 -11.12 2.63 -3.26
N ASP A 315 -11.96 2.63 -2.23
CA ASP A 315 -11.97 3.47 -1.01
C ASP A 315 -11.56 2.63 0.24
N PRO A 316 -11.35 3.18 1.46
CA PRO A 316 -10.07 3.59 2.04
C PRO A 316 -9.67 2.78 3.31
N GLY A 317 -8.40 2.39 3.46
CA GLY A 317 -7.93 1.78 4.72
C GLY A 317 -6.42 1.60 4.87
N GLY A 318 -5.69 2.69 5.15
CA GLY A 318 -4.27 2.67 5.60
C GLY A 318 -3.25 3.19 4.58
N PRO A 319 -2.12 3.80 5.01
CA PRO A 319 -1.20 4.54 4.12
C PRO A 319 -0.21 3.66 3.34
N GLY A 320 -0.22 2.34 3.54
CA GLY A 320 0.55 1.38 2.73
C GLY A 320 -0.15 0.90 1.45
N GLU A 321 -1.39 1.32 1.17
CA GLU A 321 -2.09 0.93 -0.05
C GLU A 321 -1.68 1.80 -1.25
N PRO A 322 -1.45 1.21 -2.45
CA PRO A 322 -1.31 1.95 -3.69
C PRO A 322 -2.50 2.92 -3.84
N ALA A 323 -2.23 4.14 -4.29
CA ALA A 323 -3.30 5.11 -4.49
C ALA A 323 -4.37 4.55 -5.44
N PRO A 324 -5.67 4.82 -5.18
CA PRO A 324 -6.74 4.46 -6.11
C PRO A 324 -6.43 5.05 -7.49
N GLY A 325 -6.25 4.20 -8.51
CA GLY A 325 -6.07 4.63 -9.90
C GLY A 325 -4.69 5.22 -10.28
N GLY A 326 -3.62 4.97 -9.53
CA GLY A 326 -2.26 5.42 -9.91
C GLY A 326 -1.97 6.91 -9.64
N VAL A 327 -2.67 7.49 -8.66
CA VAL A 327 -2.46 8.87 -8.16
C VAL A 327 -1.19 8.96 -7.29
N GLY A 328 -0.51 10.10 -7.29
CA GLY A 328 0.76 10.30 -6.59
C GLY A 328 1.98 9.86 -7.40
N ALA A 329 3.14 9.79 -6.74
CA ALA A 329 4.41 9.49 -7.38
C ALA A 329 4.62 7.99 -7.58
N THR A 330 5.19 7.62 -8.74
CA THR A 330 5.75 6.29 -9.00
C THR A 330 7.19 6.28 -8.51
N LEU A 331 7.43 5.52 -7.44
CA LEU A 331 8.69 5.56 -6.69
C LEU A 331 9.46 4.24 -6.84
N PRO A 332 10.81 4.28 -6.82
CA PRO A 332 11.65 3.09 -6.95
C PRO A 332 11.72 2.23 -5.68
N PHE A 333 11.17 2.73 -4.57
CA PHE A 333 11.11 2.02 -3.30
C PHE A 333 9.72 1.48 -2.98
N THR A 334 9.68 0.51 -2.08
CA THR A 334 8.44 0.02 -1.46
C THR A 334 8.42 0.46 0.00
N THR A 335 7.31 1.05 0.44
CA THR A 335 7.10 1.48 1.82
C THR A 335 6.41 0.38 2.63
N TYR A 336 6.84 0.19 3.87
CA TYR A 336 6.26 -0.73 4.85
C TYR A 336 6.00 0.03 6.15
N GLU A 337 4.75 0.13 6.56
CA GLU A 337 4.35 0.75 7.83
C GLU A 337 4.68 -0.19 9.01
N ALA A 338 5.25 0.34 10.08
CA ALA A 338 5.71 -0.46 11.22
C ALA A 338 4.55 -1.16 11.93
N GLU A 339 3.41 -0.51 12.07
CA GLU A 339 2.22 -1.05 12.71
C GLU A 339 1.54 -2.16 11.90
N ALA A 340 1.87 -2.30 10.61
CA ALA A 340 1.46 -3.43 9.78
C ALA A 340 2.44 -4.61 9.88
N GLY A 341 3.63 -4.39 10.43
CA GLY A 341 4.65 -5.41 10.66
C GLY A 341 4.34 -6.30 11.86
N ARG A 342 5.07 -7.42 11.98
CA ARG A 342 4.97 -8.28 13.17
C ARG A 342 5.85 -7.71 14.27
N THR A 343 5.31 -7.51 15.46
CA THR A 343 6.05 -6.92 16.59
C THR A 343 5.68 -7.58 17.92
N ASN A 344 6.62 -7.59 18.87
CA ASN A 344 6.38 -7.88 20.29
C ASN A 344 6.42 -6.61 21.17
N ALA A 345 6.64 -5.46 20.54
CA ALA A 345 6.76 -4.17 21.18
C ALA A 345 5.41 -3.45 21.24
N THR A 346 5.39 -2.19 21.68
CA THR A 346 4.14 -1.46 21.91
C THR A 346 3.77 -0.63 20.69
N PRO A 347 2.65 -0.91 20.00
CA PRO A 347 2.10 0.01 19.01
C PRO A 347 1.64 1.30 19.69
N ILE A 348 1.80 2.43 19.01
CA ILE A 348 1.22 3.73 19.41
C ILE A 348 0.23 4.19 18.35
N GLY A 349 -0.77 4.98 18.77
CA GLY A 349 -1.78 5.52 17.87
C GLY A 349 -2.92 4.52 17.54
N PRO A 350 -3.87 4.93 16.66
CA PRO A 350 -3.87 6.18 15.91
C PRO A 350 -4.18 7.38 16.82
N ASP A 351 -3.44 8.48 16.68
CA ASP A 351 -3.71 9.74 17.41
C ASP A 351 -3.44 10.96 16.50
N ARG A 352 -4.30 11.97 16.56
CA ARG A 352 -4.17 13.25 15.81
C ARG A 352 -3.87 14.43 16.72
N THR A 353 -3.71 14.20 18.03
CA THR A 353 -3.42 15.24 19.01
C THR A 353 -2.04 15.82 18.73
N TYR A 354 -1.99 17.09 18.28
CA TYR A 354 -0.73 17.79 18.06
C TYR A 354 0.16 17.74 19.31
N LEU A 355 1.48 17.68 19.10
CA LEU A 355 2.50 17.44 20.13
C LEU A 355 2.52 15.99 20.67
N THR A 356 2.00 15.02 19.91
CA THR A 356 2.19 13.60 20.20
C THR A 356 2.98 12.92 19.07
N PRO A 357 3.86 11.94 19.37
CA PRO A 357 4.55 11.18 18.33
C PRO A 357 3.59 10.51 17.34
N ALA A 358 2.48 9.93 17.82
CA ALA A 358 1.50 9.33 16.92
C ALA A 358 0.88 10.36 15.94
N SER A 359 0.67 11.61 16.34
CA SER A 359 0.19 12.64 15.40
C SER A 359 1.14 12.95 14.25
N GLU A 360 2.44 12.69 14.40
CA GLU A 360 3.45 12.91 13.37
C GLU A 360 3.98 11.63 12.74
N ALA A 361 3.37 10.48 13.06
CA ALA A 361 3.66 9.20 12.44
C ALA A 361 2.79 9.01 11.18
N SER A 362 3.31 8.33 10.16
CA SER A 362 2.53 7.92 8.99
C SER A 362 1.35 7.08 9.43
N GLY A 363 0.16 7.32 8.85
CA GLY A 363 -1.04 6.62 9.31
C GLY A 363 -1.47 6.92 10.74
N ARG A 364 -0.79 7.88 11.39
CA ARG A 364 -0.93 8.27 12.77
C ARG A 364 -0.53 7.20 13.78
N LYS A 365 0.25 6.20 13.35
CA LYS A 365 0.63 5.02 14.14
C LYS A 365 2.10 4.72 13.96
N ALA A 366 2.68 4.07 14.96
CA ALA A 366 4.07 3.61 14.92
C ALA A 366 4.28 2.48 15.93
N VAL A 367 5.47 1.90 15.98
CA VAL A 367 5.85 0.88 16.96
C VAL A 367 7.00 1.37 17.83
N LYS A 368 6.82 1.37 19.15
CA LYS A 368 7.83 1.82 20.12
C LYS A 368 8.54 0.66 20.79
N LEU A 369 9.84 0.54 20.52
CA LEU A 369 10.78 -0.41 21.13
C LEU A 369 11.39 0.22 22.39
N THR A 370 11.26 -0.43 23.54
CA THR A 370 11.74 0.12 24.84
C THR A 370 12.61 -0.85 25.61
N ARG A 371 12.32 -2.15 25.52
CA ARG A 371 13.07 -3.21 26.22
C ARG A 371 14.03 -3.86 25.25
N THR A 372 15.18 -4.31 25.77
CA THR A 372 16.06 -5.19 25.01
C THR A 372 15.27 -6.43 24.55
N GLY A 373 15.35 -6.75 23.27
CA GLY A 373 14.57 -7.80 22.62
C GLY A 373 13.22 -7.36 22.04
N ASP A 374 12.79 -6.11 22.25
CA ASP A 374 11.67 -5.55 21.50
C ASP A 374 12.07 -5.41 20.02
N TYR A 375 11.18 -5.79 19.11
CA TYR A 375 11.42 -5.74 17.66
C TYR A 375 10.18 -5.37 16.83
N VAL A 376 10.41 -4.98 15.58
CA VAL A 376 9.40 -4.97 14.49
C VAL A 376 9.97 -5.68 13.26
N GLU A 377 9.14 -6.49 12.60
CA GLU A 377 9.48 -7.28 11.42
C GLU A 377 8.65 -6.88 10.21
N PHE A 378 9.34 -6.75 9.07
CA PHE A 378 8.80 -6.45 7.76
C PHE A 378 9.11 -7.60 6.82
N THR A 379 8.12 -8.08 6.07
CA THR A 379 8.35 -9.04 4.99
C THR A 379 8.51 -8.27 3.68
N LEU A 380 9.69 -8.33 3.07
CA LEU A 380 9.93 -7.64 1.81
C LEU A 380 9.05 -8.21 0.70
N THR A 381 8.38 -7.35 -0.07
CA THR A 381 7.58 -7.76 -1.25
C THR A 381 8.36 -7.67 -2.56
N LYS A 382 9.51 -6.99 -2.55
CA LYS A 382 10.45 -6.85 -3.67
C LYS A 382 11.88 -7.01 -3.18
N PRO A 383 12.84 -7.34 -4.06
CA PRO A 383 14.26 -7.27 -3.72
C PRO A 383 14.67 -5.88 -3.23
N ALA A 384 15.60 -5.83 -2.29
CA ALA A 384 16.16 -4.58 -1.78
C ALA A 384 17.60 -4.76 -1.32
N ASN A 385 18.46 -3.78 -1.57
CA ASN A 385 19.85 -3.75 -1.09
C ASN A 385 20.13 -2.53 -0.18
N ALA A 386 19.13 -1.67 0.01
CA ALA A 386 19.18 -0.54 0.90
C ALA A 386 17.81 -0.26 1.52
N ILE A 387 17.84 0.41 2.67
CA ILE A 387 16.66 0.87 3.38
C ILE A 387 16.77 2.35 3.76
N ASN A 388 15.63 3.01 3.85
CA ASN A 388 15.45 4.31 4.47
C ASN A 388 14.40 4.19 5.57
N LEU A 389 14.80 4.38 6.82
CA LEU A 389 13.95 4.21 8.00
C LEU A 389 13.49 5.57 8.50
N ARG A 390 12.18 5.75 8.70
CA ARG A 390 11.63 6.87 9.48
C ARG A 390 11.46 6.45 10.93
N TYR A 391 12.07 7.20 11.85
CA TYR A 391 12.18 6.83 13.26
C TYR A 391 12.20 8.06 14.16
N SER A 392 11.99 7.85 15.46
CA SER A 392 12.20 8.84 16.50
C SER A 392 13.00 8.26 17.65
N LEU A 393 13.97 9.04 18.13
CA LEU A 393 14.72 8.82 19.36
C LEU A 393 14.35 9.91 20.39
N PRO A 394 14.47 9.64 21.70
CA PRO A 394 14.49 10.69 22.70
C PRO A 394 15.56 11.73 22.39
N ASP A 395 15.26 12.99 22.69
CA ASP A 395 16.24 14.07 22.57
C ASP A 395 17.20 14.14 23.76
N SER A 396 18.31 14.86 23.60
CA SER A 396 19.19 15.24 24.70
C SER A 396 18.60 16.43 25.48
N SER A 397 18.98 16.57 26.75
CA SER A 397 18.47 17.66 27.60
C SER A 397 18.87 19.07 27.12
N ASP A 398 19.86 19.18 26.25
CA ASP A 398 20.38 20.42 25.69
C ASP A 398 19.98 20.66 24.22
N GLY A 399 19.13 19.81 23.64
CA GLY A 399 18.64 19.92 22.25
C GLY A 399 19.67 19.58 21.18
N ARG A 400 20.88 19.13 21.55
CA ARG A 400 21.90 18.75 20.55
C ARG A 400 21.67 17.38 19.91
N GLY A 401 20.74 16.62 20.46
CA GLY A 401 20.45 15.26 20.10
C GLY A 401 21.39 14.22 20.71
N ILE A 402 21.04 12.96 20.51
CA ILE A 402 21.86 11.79 20.85
C ILE A 402 22.12 10.98 19.58
N ASP A 403 23.24 10.26 19.56
CA ASP A 403 23.51 9.22 18.57
C ASP A 403 23.27 7.84 19.18
N ALA A 404 22.73 6.93 18.38
CA ALA A 404 22.46 5.55 18.79
C ALA A 404 22.55 4.60 17.58
N SER A 405 22.64 3.30 17.86
CA SER A 405 22.43 2.24 16.87
C SER A 405 21.06 1.57 17.07
N LEU A 406 20.56 0.93 16.02
CA LEU A 406 19.50 -0.08 16.12
C LEU A 406 19.89 -1.30 15.29
N SER A 407 19.88 -2.47 15.92
CA SER A 407 20.27 -3.70 15.25
C SER A 407 19.28 -4.15 14.17
N VAL A 408 19.83 -4.65 13.07
CA VAL A 408 19.09 -5.09 11.88
C VAL A 408 19.39 -6.54 11.57
N TYR A 409 18.35 -7.31 11.25
CA TYR A 409 18.48 -8.70 10.85
C TYR A 409 17.71 -8.99 9.57
N ALA A 410 18.20 -9.91 8.75
CA ALA A 410 17.49 -10.52 7.63
C ALA A 410 17.41 -12.03 7.85
N ASP A 411 16.20 -12.57 7.98
CA ASP A 411 15.94 -13.99 8.28
C ASP A 411 16.74 -14.49 9.50
N GLY A 412 16.83 -13.64 10.53
CA GLY A 412 17.58 -13.90 11.76
C GLY A 412 19.10 -13.76 11.64
N GLN A 413 19.64 -13.44 10.47
CA GLN A 413 21.07 -13.14 10.29
C GLN A 413 21.34 -11.65 10.45
N ALA A 414 22.35 -11.30 11.24
CA ALA A 414 22.73 -9.90 11.46
C ALA A 414 23.15 -9.21 10.17
N LEU A 415 22.76 -7.94 10.04
CA LEU A 415 23.19 -6.98 9.03
C LEU A 415 23.94 -5.84 9.73
N PRO A 416 24.53 -4.88 8.99
CA PRO A 416 25.05 -3.66 9.61
C PRO A 416 23.97 -2.98 10.45
N ASP A 417 24.33 -2.49 11.64
CA ASP A 417 23.42 -1.73 12.49
C ASP A 417 23.04 -0.40 11.82
N LEU A 418 21.82 0.07 12.08
CA LEU A 418 21.36 1.39 11.61
C LEU A 418 21.98 2.49 12.48
N PRO A 419 22.73 3.44 11.90
CA PRO A 419 23.12 4.65 12.60
C PRO A 419 21.90 5.59 12.71
N LEU A 420 21.54 5.94 13.94
CA LEU A 420 20.42 6.79 14.28
C LEU A 420 20.90 8.01 15.07
N THR A 421 20.22 9.14 14.90
CA THR A 421 20.46 10.35 15.67
C THR A 421 19.16 11.11 15.90
N SER A 422 19.03 11.81 17.03
CA SER A 422 17.93 12.76 17.23
C SER A 422 18.29 14.19 16.83
N ARG A 423 19.52 14.43 16.35
CA ARG A 423 20.05 15.77 16.05
C ARG A 423 19.18 16.62 15.12
N TYR A 424 18.52 15.99 14.16
CA TYR A 424 17.69 16.67 13.14
C TYR A 424 16.19 16.53 13.40
N ALA A 425 15.82 15.77 14.43
CA ALA A 425 14.48 15.75 14.99
C ALA A 425 14.39 16.79 16.11
N TRP A 426 13.18 16.95 16.63
CA TRP A 426 12.84 17.81 17.76
C TRP A 426 13.01 19.31 17.48
N VAL A 427 11.90 20.03 17.59
CA VAL A 427 11.88 21.47 17.81
C VAL A 427 10.91 21.79 18.94
N TYR A 428 11.06 22.96 19.53
CA TYR A 428 10.42 23.33 20.80
C TYR A 428 9.83 24.74 20.76
N GLY A 429 8.99 25.03 21.74
CA GLY A 429 8.44 26.36 21.98
C GLY A 429 7.31 26.76 21.03
N ASN A 430 7.10 28.07 20.91
CA ASN A 430 6.15 28.65 19.96
C ASN A 430 6.88 29.04 18.67
N TYR A 431 6.15 29.25 17.58
CA TYR A 431 6.72 29.74 16.33
C TYR A 431 7.31 31.17 16.50
N PRO A 432 8.51 31.49 15.96
CA PRO A 432 9.43 30.58 15.28
C PRO A 432 10.08 29.59 16.26
N TYR A 433 10.03 28.30 15.92
CA TYR A 433 10.45 27.22 16.80
C TYR A 433 11.97 27.25 17.05
N THR A 434 12.37 26.81 18.24
CA THR A 434 13.77 26.70 18.63
C THR A 434 14.19 25.23 18.75
N ASN A 435 15.47 25.00 19.00
CA ASN A 435 16.01 23.70 19.37
C ASN A 435 16.38 23.67 20.87
N SER A 436 15.48 24.17 21.73
CA SER A 436 15.69 24.31 23.18
C SER A 436 14.62 23.54 23.97
N PRO A 437 14.94 22.35 24.51
CA PRO A 437 13.97 21.54 25.27
C PRO A 437 13.32 22.25 26.45
N GLY A 438 14.02 23.23 27.05
CA GLY A 438 13.52 24.03 28.18
C GLY A 438 12.28 24.88 27.86
N GLU A 439 11.98 25.10 26.58
CA GLU A 439 10.77 25.83 26.13
C GLU A 439 9.51 24.96 26.11
N GLY A 440 9.65 23.63 26.28
CA GLY A 440 8.56 22.68 26.21
C GLY A 440 7.95 22.55 24.80
N LYS A 441 6.77 21.91 24.70
CA LYS A 441 6.05 21.68 23.43
C LYS A 441 6.90 21.02 22.35
N GLY A 442 7.69 20.01 22.72
CA GLY A 442 8.48 19.23 21.75
C GLY A 442 7.60 18.64 20.66
N HIS A 443 8.03 18.77 19.41
CA HIS A 443 7.38 18.27 18.20
C HIS A 443 8.41 18.10 17.07
N ARG A 444 7.97 17.70 15.87
CA ARG A 444 8.89 17.28 14.78
C ARG A 444 9.71 16.07 15.22
N PHE A 445 9.03 15.06 15.76
CA PHE A 445 9.61 13.95 16.52
C PHE A 445 10.48 13.01 15.68
N PHE A 446 10.23 12.93 14.38
CA PHE A 446 10.82 11.92 13.51
C PHE A 446 11.89 12.49 12.59
N ASP A 447 12.88 11.65 12.34
CA ASP A 447 13.89 11.82 11.31
C ASP A 447 13.93 10.58 10.40
N GLU A 448 14.71 10.64 9.31
CA GLU A 448 14.94 9.52 8.40
C GLU A 448 16.44 9.19 8.29
N THR A 449 16.79 7.90 8.31
CA THR A 449 18.16 7.44 8.10
C THR A 449 18.24 6.43 6.96
N ARG A 450 19.36 6.42 6.25
CA ARG A 450 19.61 5.54 5.10
C ARG A 450 20.71 4.55 5.43
N LEU A 451 20.52 3.29 5.04
CA LEU A 451 21.50 2.22 5.22
C LEU A 451 21.59 1.33 3.98
N SER A 452 22.82 1.06 3.54
CA SER A 452 23.09 -0.03 2.62
C SER A 452 23.22 -1.34 3.39
N LEU A 453 22.53 -2.39 2.91
CA LEU A 453 22.50 -3.70 3.55
C LEU A 453 23.74 -4.56 3.19
N GLY A 454 24.64 -4.06 2.35
CA GLY A 454 25.84 -4.74 1.87
C GLY A 454 25.60 -5.88 0.87
N ARG A 455 24.33 -6.27 0.66
CA ARG A 455 23.89 -7.27 -0.32
C ARG A 455 22.43 -7.02 -0.71
N THR A 456 22.02 -7.54 -1.87
CA THR A 456 20.60 -7.58 -2.24
C THR A 456 19.91 -8.71 -1.51
N LEU A 457 18.90 -8.37 -0.71
CA LEU A 457 17.95 -9.30 -0.11
C LEU A 457 16.84 -9.60 -1.12
N PRO A 458 16.42 -10.87 -1.30
CA PRO A 458 15.30 -11.22 -2.16
C PRO A 458 13.95 -10.78 -1.55
N ALA A 459 12.91 -10.75 -2.38
CA ALA A 459 11.53 -10.71 -1.88
C ALA A 459 11.27 -11.90 -0.93
N ASN A 460 10.33 -11.71 0.00
CA ASN A 460 9.98 -12.57 1.13
C ASN A 460 11.04 -12.68 2.24
N THR A 461 12.17 -11.98 2.15
CA THR A 461 13.08 -11.84 3.30
C THR A 461 12.35 -11.14 4.44
N VAL A 462 12.48 -11.68 5.66
CA VAL A 462 12.00 -11.02 6.88
C VAL A 462 13.10 -10.11 7.40
N LEU A 463 12.91 -8.80 7.23
CA LEU A 463 13.77 -7.78 7.80
C LEU A 463 13.27 -7.41 9.19
N ARG A 464 14.12 -7.53 10.21
CA ARG A 464 13.79 -7.19 11.59
C ARG A 464 14.64 -6.01 12.06
N LEU A 465 13.98 -5.03 12.67
CA LEU A 465 14.61 -3.99 13.47
C LEU A 465 14.40 -4.33 14.94
N GLN A 466 15.47 -4.48 15.71
CA GLN A 466 15.40 -4.96 17.09
C GLN A 466 16.28 -4.11 17.99
N LYS A 467 15.76 -3.74 19.17
CA LYS A 467 16.57 -3.11 20.22
C LYS A 467 17.36 -4.19 20.94
N ASP A 468 18.63 -4.34 20.64
CA ASP A 468 19.53 -5.24 21.34
C ASP A 468 20.21 -4.60 22.55
N ALA A 469 21.06 -5.36 23.25
CA ALA A 469 21.75 -4.88 24.44
C ALA A 469 22.73 -3.72 24.15
N ALA A 470 23.28 -3.68 22.93
CA ALA A 470 24.16 -2.61 22.47
C ALA A 470 23.40 -1.35 22.01
N ASP A 471 22.09 -1.47 21.77
CA ASP A 471 21.25 -0.36 21.32
C ASP A 471 20.78 0.44 22.53
N THR A 472 21.55 1.46 22.90
CA THR A 472 21.46 2.11 24.22
C THR A 472 20.41 3.22 24.35
N ALA A 473 19.75 3.67 23.28
CA ALA A 473 18.75 4.73 23.41
C ALA A 473 17.56 4.26 24.27
N ALA A 474 16.98 5.17 25.08
CA ALA A 474 15.92 4.79 26.01
C ALA A 474 14.66 4.25 25.32
N SER A 475 14.41 4.66 24.08
CA SER A 475 13.41 4.05 23.20
C SER A 475 13.71 4.32 21.74
N TYR A 476 13.14 3.50 20.86
CA TYR A 476 13.16 3.69 19.42
C TYR A 476 11.71 3.62 18.93
N THR A 477 11.19 4.70 18.38
CA THR A 477 9.86 4.68 17.76
C THR A 477 10.05 4.51 16.27
N VAL A 478 9.65 3.37 15.73
CA VAL A 478 9.74 3.02 14.31
C VAL A 478 8.41 3.34 13.65
N ASP A 479 8.42 4.21 12.65
CA ASP A 479 7.23 4.64 11.92
C ASP A 479 7.06 3.84 10.63
N LEU A 480 7.99 4.01 9.69
CA LEU A 480 7.95 3.30 8.41
C LEU A 480 9.34 2.97 7.90
N LEU A 481 9.39 2.01 7.00
CA LEU A 481 10.59 1.58 6.30
C LEU A 481 10.35 1.68 4.79
N GLU A 482 11.24 2.33 4.06
CA GLU A 482 11.33 2.25 2.61
C GLU A 482 12.47 1.30 2.24
N ALA A 483 12.22 0.31 1.38
CA ALA A 483 13.24 -0.61 0.89
C ALA A 483 13.30 -0.58 -0.65
N GLU A 484 14.52 -0.55 -1.19
CA GLU A 484 14.75 -0.50 -2.64
C GLU A 484 16.09 -1.10 -3.05
N GLU A 485 16.26 -1.25 -4.37
CA GLU A 485 17.56 -1.43 -4.99
C GLU A 485 18.13 -0.06 -5.36
N THR A 486 19.33 0.26 -4.88
CA THR A 486 20.01 1.55 -5.14
C THR A 486 20.31 1.82 -6.61
N GLY A 487 20.24 0.79 -7.46
CA GLY A 487 20.81 0.78 -8.80
C GLY A 487 22.32 0.64 -8.80
N ALA A 488 22.91 0.60 -9.99
CA ALA A 488 24.36 0.60 -10.17
C ALA A 488 24.94 2.01 -9.97
N VAL A 489 26.16 2.09 -9.44
CA VAL A 489 26.90 3.35 -9.37
C VAL A 489 27.07 3.92 -10.78
N GLY A 490 26.57 5.13 -11.01
CA GLY A 490 26.67 5.81 -12.29
C GLY A 490 28.12 6.02 -12.71
N THR A 491 28.37 5.89 -14.01
CA THR A 491 29.68 6.16 -14.62
C THR A 491 29.68 7.50 -15.35
N LEU A 492 30.87 8.05 -15.61
CA LEU A 492 31.05 9.29 -16.39
C LEU A 492 30.23 9.26 -17.70
N PRO A 493 29.21 10.12 -17.87
CA PRO A 493 28.41 10.15 -19.08
C PRO A 493 29.13 10.85 -20.24
N SER A 494 28.73 10.54 -21.48
CA SER A 494 29.17 11.31 -22.65
C SER A 494 28.73 12.78 -22.53
N GLY A 495 29.61 13.71 -22.95
CA GLY A 495 29.37 15.15 -22.83
C GLY A 495 29.62 15.72 -21.43
N TYR A 496 30.23 14.96 -20.53
CA TYR A 496 30.63 15.40 -19.20
C TYR A 496 32.15 15.25 -18.98
N VAL A 497 32.68 16.04 -18.05
CA VAL A 497 34.04 15.90 -17.49
C VAL A 497 33.96 15.59 -16.01
N SER A 498 34.82 14.70 -15.53
CA SER A 498 34.84 14.33 -14.10
C SER A 498 35.43 15.44 -13.25
N ALA A 499 34.77 15.79 -12.15
CA ALA A 499 35.28 16.75 -11.16
C ALA A 499 36.63 16.32 -10.58
N ARG A 500 36.90 15.01 -10.47
CA ARG A 500 38.19 14.49 -10.03
C ARG A 500 39.34 14.88 -10.97
N ASN A 501 39.09 14.86 -12.28
CA ASN A 501 40.06 15.29 -13.29
C ASN A 501 40.27 16.81 -13.27
N LEU A 502 39.38 17.55 -12.60
CA LEU A 502 39.45 18.99 -12.42
C LEU A 502 39.91 19.38 -11.01
N GLY A 503 40.39 18.42 -10.20
CA GLY A 503 41.01 18.67 -8.90
C GLY A 503 40.08 18.63 -7.68
N VAL A 504 38.82 18.21 -7.83
CA VAL A 504 37.88 18.05 -6.70
C VAL A 504 38.03 16.65 -6.09
N THR A 505 38.16 16.56 -4.76
CA THR A 505 38.42 15.29 -4.06
C THR A 505 37.34 15.02 -3.01
N PRO A 506 36.37 14.13 -3.26
CA PRO A 506 35.37 13.80 -2.25
C PRO A 506 35.96 12.96 -1.11
N ASN A 507 35.26 12.94 0.02
CA ASN A 507 35.54 12.15 1.23
C ASN A 507 36.86 12.50 1.94
N ASP A 508 37.40 13.70 1.74
CA ASP A 508 38.61 14.17 2.44
C ASP A 508 38.30 15.07 3.64
N ASN A 509 37.02 15.32 3.92
CA ASN A 509 36.50 16.23 4.95
C ASN A 509 36.93 17.69 4.78
N GLN A 510 37.41 18.07 3.60
CA GLN A 510 37.75 19.44 3.26
C GLN A 510 36.59 20.11 2.52
N ASP A 511 36.57 21.44 2.55
CA ASP A 511 35.54 22.23 1.84
C ASP A 511 35.82 22.26 0.33
N ASP A 512 34.91 21.66 -0.44
CA ASP A 512 34.94 21.55 -1.89
C ASP A 512 34.30 22.75 -2.60
N THR A 513 33.69 23.71 -1.89
CA THR A 513 32.85 24.76 -2.49
C THR A 513 33.54 25.54 -3.60
N SER A 514 34.75 26.04 -3.34
CA SER A 514 35.51 26.82 -4.33
C SER A 514 35.99 25.95 -5.51
N ALA A 515 36.41 24.72 -5.22
CA ALA A 515 36.90 23.77 -6.20
C ALA A 515 35.77 23.32 -7.15
N LEU A 516 34.58 23.04 -6.61
CA LEU A 516 33.39 22.68 -7.39
C LEU A 516 32.92 23.81 -8.30
N ASN A 517 32.82 25.04 -7.78
CA ASN A 517 32.48 26.20 -8.60
C ASN A 517 33.49 26.41 -9.75
N THR A 518 34.79 26.28 -9.47
CA THR A 518 35.85 26.37 -10.48
C THR A 518 35.75 25.24 -11.53
N ALA A 519 35.48 24.02 -11.08
CA ALA A 519 35.34 22.86 -11.95
C ALA A 519 34.10 22.98 -12.86
N LEU A 520 33.00 23.54 -12.35
CA LEU A 520 31.77 23.76 -13.09
C LEU A 520 31.96 24.76 -14.24
N GLU A 521 32.60 25.89 -13.97
CA GLU A 521 32.94 26.89 -15.00
C GLU A 521 33.92 26.32 -16.04
N ARG A 522 34.89 25.52 -15.61
CA ARG A 522 35.82 24.86 -16.51
C ARG A 522 35.16 23.77 -17.37
N ALA A 523 34.16 23.07 -16.86
CA ALA A 523 33.36 22.14 -17.65
C ALA A 523 32.54 22.90 -18.70
N LYS A 524 31.87 23.98 -18.28
CA LYS A 524 31.09 24.87 -19.14
C LYS A 524 31.93 25.45 -20.28
N SER A 525 33.15 25.92 -20.01
CA SER A 525 34.05 26.49 -21.03
C SER A 525 34.50 25.44 -22.07
N GLN A 526 34.39 24.15 -21.75
CA GLN A 526 34.66 23.03 -22.66
C GLN A 526 33.41 22.56 -23.41
N GLY A 527 32.26 23.21 -23.19
CA GLY A 527 30.98 22.77 -23.74
C GLY A 527 30.46 21.46 -23.12
N ALA A 528 30.96 21.10 -21.92
CA ALA A 528 30.63 19.87 -21.21
C ALA A 528 29.87 20.14 -19.90
N GLY A 529 29.20 19.12 -19.37
CA GLY A 529 28.71 19.10 -18.00
C GLY A 529 29.78 18.68 -16.99
N LEU A 530 29.59 18.99 -15.72
CA LEU A 530 30.41 18.47 -14.63
C LEU A 530 29.77 17.19 -14.07
N TRP A 531 30.54 16.10 -14.08
CA TRP A 531 30.14 14.85 -13.44
C TRP A 531 30.86 14.68 -12.11
N LEU A 532 30.10 14.41 -11.05
CA LEU A 532 30.58 14.13 -9.71
C LEU A 532 30.61 12.60 -9.52
N PRO A 533 31.79 11.99 -9.37
CA PRO A 533 31.91 10.61 -8.89
C PRO A 533 31.16 10.33 -7.58
N ALA A 534 31.03 9.05 -7.25
CA ALA A 534 30.56 8.64 -5.93
C ALA A 534 31.47 9.20 -4.82
N GLY A 535 30.85 9.71 -3.76
CA GLY A 535 31.51 10.32 -2.62
C GLY A 535 30.69 11.45 -1.99
N THR A 536 31.11 11.86 -0.80
CA THR A 536 30.62 13.05 -0.11
C THR A 536 31.52 14.23 -0.44
N TYR A 537 30.94 15.32 -0.87
CA TYR A 537 31.59 16.61 -1.09
C TYR A 537 31.09 17.58 -0.03
N THR A 538 31.99 18.16 0.77
CA THR A 538 31.59 19.10 1.82
C THR A 538 31.50 20.50 1.24
N ILE A 539 30.40 21.21 1.45
CA ILE A 539 30.19 22.56 0.92
C ILE A 539 29.78 23.53 2.03
N SER A 540 30.52 24.63 2.17
CA SER A 540 30.27 25.69 3.15
C SER A 540 29.40 26.84 2.61
N ASP A 541 29.22 26.89 1.30
CA ASP A 541 28.42 27.90 0.61
C ASP A 541 27.81 27.30 -0.69
N HIS A 542 27.09 28.11 -1.47
CA HIS A 542 26.42 27.66 -2.69
C HIS A 542 27.40 27.21 -3.79
N ILE A 543 26.99 26.16 -4.50
CA ILE A 543 27.49 25.87 -5.85
C ILE A 543 26.62 26.60 -6.86
N ASN A 544 27.21 27.47 -7.66
CA ASN A 544 26.52 28.42 -8.51
C ASN A 544 26.18 27.80 -9.87
N LEU A 545 24.90 27.73 -10.21
CA LEU A 545 24.41 27.21 -11.48
C LEU A 545 24.09 28.37 -12.42
N SER A 546 24.92 28.59 -13.44
CA SER A 546 24.69 29.62 -14.46
C SER A 546 24.79 29.04 -15.87
N GLY A 547 23.72 28.42 -16.35
CA GLY A 547 23.71 27.76 -17.67
C GLY A 547 24.64 26.56 -17.76
N VAL A 548 24.58 25.65 -16.78
CA VAL A 548 25.54 24.54 -16.59
C VAL A 548 24.84 23.22 -16.34
N LYS A 549 25.53 22.10 -16.58
CA LYS A 549 25.03 20.75 -16.29
C LYS A 549 25.85 20.14 -15.15
N LEU A 550 25.18 19.65 -14.13
CA LEU A 550 25.76 18.98 -12.96
C LEU A 550 25.09 17.62 -12.79
N ARG A 551 25.88 16.55 -12.71
CA ARG A 551 25.33 15.19 -12.55
C ARG A 551 26.16 14.36 -11.58
N GLY A 552 25.52 13.66 -10.65
CA GLY A 552 26.17 12.71 -9.76
C GLY A 552 26.20 11.27 -10.29
N ALA A 553 26.64 10.35 -9.44
CA ALA A 553 26.65 8.91 -9.69
C ALA A 553 25.39 8.19 -9.17
N GLY A 554 24.36 8.91 -8.72
CA GLY A 554 23.13 8.41 -8.12
C GLY A 554 22.90 8.97 -6.72
N VAL A 555 21.62 9.07 -6.32
CA VAL A 555 21.20 9.63 -5.01
C VAL A 555 21.73 8.87 -3.79
N TRP A 556 22.14 7.61 -3.97
CA TRP A 556 22.78 6.79 -2.94
C TRP A 556 24.31 6.91 -2.92
N HIS A 557 24.91 7.54 -3.91
CA HIS A 557 26.33 7.45 -4.19
C HIS A 557 27.06 8.79 -4.17
N THR A 558 26.42 9.86 -4.63
CA THR A 558 27.00 11.22 -4.63
C THR A 558 26.22 12.10 -3.66
N VAL A 559 26.91 12.67 -2.67
CA VAL A 559 26.31 13.54 -1.66
C VAL A 559 27.02 14.90 -1.65
N LEU A 560 26.26 15.97 -1.81
CA LEU A 560 26.68 17.33 -1.47
C LEU A 560 26.25 17.60 -0.02
N ARG A 561 27.21 17.71 0.90
CA ARG A 561 26.95 17.90 2.32
C ARG A 561 27.19 19.34 2.73
N GLY A 562 26.12 20.03 3.14
CA GLY A 562 26.20 21.39 3.69
C GLY A 562 26.94 21.44 5.03
N THR A 563 27.28 22.64 5.49
CA THR A 563 27.83 22.86 6.84
C THR A 563 27.04 23.94 7.56
N GLY A 564 26.69 23.67 8.83
CA GLY A 564 25.80 24.56 9.59
C GLY A 564 24.45 24.75 8.89
N LEU A 565 24.08 26.00 8.64
CA LEU A 565 22.84 26.38 7.95
C LEU A 565 23.04 26.68 6.45
N LYS A 566 24.21 26.34 5.91
CA LYS A 566 24.65 26.73 4.56
C LYS A 566 25.01 25.53 3.68
N GLY A 567 25.13 25.80 2.39
CA GLY A 567 25.40 24.85 1.32
C GLY A 567 24.37 24.97 0.20
N GLY A 568 24.21 23.91 -0.59
CA GLY A 568 23.21 23.81 -1.64
C GLY A 568 23.64 24.39 -2.99
N LEU A 569 22.67 24.52 -3.89
CA LEU A 569 22.83 24.98 -5.27
C LEU A 569 22.09 26.30 -5.48
N LEU A 570 22.74 27.27 -6.12
CA LEU A 570 22.14 28.58 -6.41
C LEU A 570 22.05 28.83 -7.91
N GLY A 571 20.84 28.87 -8.44
CA GLY A 571 20.53 29.32 -9.80
C GLY A 571 20.84 30.81 -9.98
N ARG A 572 21.61 31.12 -11.04
CA ARG A 572 22.01 32.48 -11.44
C ARG A 572 21.63 32.77 -12.90
N GLY A 573 20.51 32.20 -13.35
CA GLY A 573 20.01 32.33 -14.71
C GLY A 573 20.68 31.37 -15.72
N GLY A 574 20.17 31.39 -16.95
CA GLY A 574 20.54 30.43 -18.00
C GLY A 574 19.98 29.03 -17.77
N THR A 575 20.06 28.17 -18.80
CA THR A 575 19.50 26.81 -18.75
C THR A 575 20.46 25.85 -18.08
N SER A 576 20.09 25.35 -16.91
CA SER A 576 20.89 24.41 -16.12
C SER A 576 20.22 23.03 -16.00
N THR A 577 21.03 22.00 -15.75
CA THR A 577 20.56 20.63 -15.49
C THR A 577 21.23 20.10 -14.23
N VAL A 578 20.44 19.56 -13.29
CA VAL A 578 20.92 18.90 -12.07
C VAL A 578 20.33 17.49 -11.99
N GLU A 579 21.19 16.47 -11.94
CA GLU A 579 20.75 15.07 -11.96
C GLU A 579 21.51 14.15 -10.99
N ASP A 580 20.83 13.11 -10.50
CA ASP A 580 21.43 11.91 -9.89
C ASP A 580 22.36 12.16 -8.69
N LEU A 581 21.95 12.99 -7.74
CA LEU A 581 22.75 13.29 -6.54
C LEU A 581 21.87 13.54 -5.31
N MET A 582 22.49 13.51 -4.14
CA MET A 582 21.88 13.92 -2.89
C MET A 582 22.42 15.28 -2.44
N ILE A 583 21.57 16.08 -1.80
CA ILE A 583 21.93 17.24 -1.00
C ILE A 583 21.51 16.96 0.45
N ASP A 584 22.49 16.93 1.34
CA ASP A 584 22.31 16.67 2.77
C ASP A 584 22.73 17.94 3.52
N GLY A 585 21.76 18.74 3.95
CA GLY A 585 22.01 19.89 4.79
C GLY A 585 22.44 19.49 6.20
N GLN A 586 22.60 20.47 7.09
CA GLN A 586 22.94 20.25 8.50
C GLN A 586 22.08 21.13 9.42
N ASN A 587 20.91 21.56 8.95
CA ASN A 587 20.00 22.40 9.70
C ASN A 587 19.42 21.61 10.89
N THR A 588 19.28 22.30 12.02
CA THR A 588 18.63 21.80 13.25
C THR A 588 17.46 22.69 13.68
N VAL A 589 17.19 23.73 12.90
CA VAL A 589 16.17 24.75 13.16
C VAL A 589 15.85 25.48 11.85
N ARG A 590 14.69 26.14 11.79
CA ARG A 590 14.34 27.09 10.73
C ARG A 590 14.98 28.45 11.03
N ASP A 591 15.86 28.90 10.14
CA ASP A 591 16.40 30.27 10.12
C ASP A 591 16.13 30.88 8.74
N ASP A 592 15.12 31.74 8.65
CA ASP A 592 14.69 32.34 7.39
C ASP A 592 15.74 33.30 6.80
N ALA A 593 16.54 33.96 7.65
CA ALA A 593 17.49 34.98 7.24
C ALA A 593 18.88 34.40 6.91
N GLY A 594 19.34 33.44 7.72
CA GLY A 594 20.68 32.86 7.61
C GLY A 594 20.76 31.50 6.89
N GLY A 595 19.63 30.79 6.75
CA GLY A 595 19.60 29.45 6.20
C GLY A 595 19.47 29.38 4.67
N HIS A 596 20.31 28.58 4.02
CA HIS A 596 20.20 28.29 2.59
C HIS A 596 19.14 27.21 2.33
N ALA A 597 18.50 27.26 1.17
CA ALA A 597 17.75 26.13 0.65
C ALA A 597 18.70 25.09 0.03
N ALA A 598 18.20 23.88 -0.26
CA ALA A 598 18.99 22.89 -0.99
C ALA A 598 19.25 23.34 -2.43
N ILE A 599 18.20 23.86 -3.09
CA ILE A 599 18.27 24.42 -4.44
C ILE A 599 17.44 25.70 -4.47
N GLU A 600 18.05 26.84 -4.78
CA GLU A 600 17.35 28.13 -4.83
C GLU A 600 17.79 29.04 -5.98
N GLY A 601 16.99 30.07 -6.27
CA GLY A 601 17.35 31.13 -7.21
C GLY A 601 16.70 31.02 -8.59
N ASP A 602 17.35 31.65 -9.58
CA ASP A 602 16.86 31.78 -10.95
C ASP A 602 17.41 30.66 -11.84
N PHE A 603 16.50 29.89 -12.43
CA PHE A 603 16.80 28.78 -13.33
C PHE A 603 16.57 29.11 -14.81
N GLY A 604 16.38 30.38 -15.16
CA GLY A 604 16.19 30.83 -16.54
C GLY A 604 15.11 30.04 -17.26
N THR A 605 15.32 29.73 -18.53
CA THR A 605 14.33 29.04 -19.37
C THR A 605 14.66 27.55 -19.53
N ASN A 606 13.66 26.68 -19.34
CA ASN A 606 13.71 25.24 -19.64
C ASN A 606 14.79 24.44 -18.88
N SER A 607 15.17 24.88 -17.68
CA SER A 607 16.06 24.09 -16.81
C SER A 607 15.41 22.78 -16.36
N VAL A 608 16.26 21.84 -15.91
CA VAL A 608 15.84 20.51 -15.43
C VAL A 608 16.48 20.19 -14.09
N ILE A 609 15.69 19.72 -13.14
CA ILE A 609 16.17 19.11 -11.89
C ILE A 609 15.55 17.72 -11.82
N ARG A 610 16.36 16.66 -11.75
CA ARG A 610 15.81 15.30 -11.80
C ARG A 610 16.54 14.33 -10.89
N ASN A 611 15.80 13.43 -10.24
CA ASN A 611 16.38 12.36 -9.43
C ASN A 611 17.37 12.91 -8.38
N VAL A 612 16.88 13.85 -7.58
CA VAL A 612 17.65 14.48 -6.49
C VAL A 612 17.01 14.13 -5.15
N TRP A 613 17.83 13.66 -4.21
CA TRP A 613 17.41 13.46 -2.81
C TRP A 613 17.87 14.64 -1.97
N ILE A 614 16.96 15.29 -1.26
CA ILE A 614 17.24 16.42 -0.36
C ILE A 614 16.82 16.05 1.07
N GLN A 615 17.67 16.36 2.04
CA GLN A 615 17.29 16.33 3.46
C GLN A 615 18.01 17.38 4.31
N HIS A 616 17.46 17.69 5.49
CA HIS A 616 18.07 18.55 6.51
C HIS A 616 18.45 19.96 6.05
N THR A 617 17.73 20.51 5.09
CA THR A 617 17.88 21.90 4.63
C THR A 617 16.75 22.79 5.16
N LYS A 618 16.88 24.11 5.00
CA LYS A 618 15.78 25.03 5.32
C LYS A 618 14.57 24.71 4.43
N VAL A 619 14.76 24.81 3.12
CA VAL A 619 13.77 24.50 2.09
C VAL A 619 14.38 23.48 1.14
N GLY A 620 13.57 22.63 0.51
CA GLY A 620 14.04 21.79 -0.58
C GLY A 620 14.35 22.63 -1.82
N LEU A 621 13.31 23.09 -2.51
CA LEU A 621 13.43 23.99 -3.67
C LEU A 621 12.83 25.37 -3.36
N TRP A 622 13.61 26.44 -3.47
CA TRP A 622 13.13 27.83 -3.40
C TRP A 622 13.37 28.54 -4.74
N ILE A 623 12.47 28.31 -5.69
CA ILE A 623 12.64 28.75 -7.08
C ILE A 623 12.08 30.15 -7.24
N THR A 624 12.88 31.06 -7.78
CA THR A 624 12.51 32.46 -7.97
C THR A 624 12.48 32.87 -9.43
N ALA A 625 11.81 33.98 -9.70
CA ALA A 625 11.82 34.64 -10.99
C ALA A 625 13.23 35.00 -11.49
N PRO A 626 13.42 35.15 -12.82
CA PRO A 626 12.45 34.94 -13.91
C PRO A 626 12.40 33.49 -14.46
N THR A 627 12.50 32.47 -13.60
CA THR A 627 12.42 31.06 -14.03
C THR A 627 11.15 30.78 -14.87
N ASP A 628 11.34 30.18 -16.04
CA ASP A 628 10.28 29.86 -17.01
C ASP A 628 10.48 28.45 -17.59
N GLY A 629 9.49 27.57 -17.47
CA GLY A 629 9.55 26.24 -18.07
C GLY A 629 10.44 25.24 -17.32
N LEU A 630 10.75 25.49 -16.03
CA LEU A 630 11.52 24.54 -15.21
C LEU A 630 10.75 23.22 -15.09
N LYS A 631 11.47 22.11 -15.28
CA LYS A 631 10.96 20.75 -15.05
C LYS A 631 11.72 20.13 -13.89
N ALA A 632 11.06 19.97 -12.76
CA ALA A 632 11.61 19.29 -11.60
C ALA A 632 10.88 17.95 -11.39
N ALA A 633 11.60 16.82 -11.38
CA ALA A 633 10.96 15.52 -11.28
C ALA A 633 11.77 14.46 -10.54
N ASP A 634 11.11 13.38 -10.11
CA ASP A 634 11.74 12.23 -9.45
C ASP A 634 12.48 12.63 -8.16
N LEU A 635 12.00 13.65 -7.45
CA LEU A 635 12.66 14.17 -6.25
C LEU A 635 12.28 13.36 -5.00
N ARG A 636 13.18 13.33 -4.03
CA ARG A 636 12.90 12.85 -2.67
C ARG A 636 13.29 13.96 -1.70
N ILE A 637 12.32 14.65 -1.12
CA ILE A 637 12.55 15.75 -0.18
C ILE A 637 12.10 15.29 1.20
N ARG A 638 13.03 15.29 2.16
CA ARG A 638 12.83 14.79 3.52
C ARG A 638 13.20 15.86 4.55
N ASN A 639 12.42 15.96 5.61
CA ASN A 639 12.83 16.64 6.85
C ASN A 639 13.41 18.06 6.63
N THR A 640 12.76 18.88 5.80
CA THR A 640 13.09 20.31 5.61
C THR A 640 12.47 21.16 6.71
N TYR A 641 13.13 22.22 7.15
CA TYR A 641 12.68 23.03 8.30
C TYR A 641 11.59 24.07 7.95
N ALA A 642 11.38 24.30 6.67
CA ALA A 642 10.28 25.04 6.08
C ALA A 642 9.73 24.21 4.91
N ASP A 643 9.39 24.86 3.80
CA ASP A 643 8.75 24.25 2.65
C ASP A 643 9.56 23.09 2.04
N GLY A 644 8.87 22.12 1.46
CA GLY A 644 9.50 21.16 0.56
C GLY A 644 9.87 21.83 -0.76
N VAL A 645 8.90 22.49 -1.38
CA VAL A 645 9.05 23.24 -2.64
C VAL A 645 8.30 24.55 -2.53
N ASN A 646 8.91 25.66 -2.95
CA ASN A 646 8.26 26.95 -3.10
C ASN A 646 8.62 27.55 -4.47
N LEU A 647 7.60 27.80 -5.30
CA LEU A 647 7.71 28.57 -6.54
C LEU A 647 7.27 30.00 -6.24
N ARG A 648 8.19 30.97 -6.31
CA ARG A 648 7.93 32.33 -5.83
C ARG A 648 8.07 33.42 -6.90
N GLY A 649 7.13 34.36 -6.88
CA GLY A 649 7.14 35.55 -7.71
C GLY A 649 6.81 35.21 -9.16
N ASN A 650 7.46 35.86 -10.11
CA ASN A 650 7.21 35.67 -11.55
C ASN A 650 7.78 34.35 -12.15
N VAL A 651 7.63 33.22 -11.45
CA VAL A 651 7.92 31.88 -11.97
C VAL A 651 6.80 31.43 -12.89
N ARG A 652 7.13 30.88 -14.07
CA ARG A 652 6.15 30.52 -15.09
C ARG A 652 6.36 29.12 -15.67
N ASN A 653 5.29 28.53 -16.20
CA ASN A 653 5.31 27.29 -16.97
C ASN A 653 6.07 26.14 -16.28
N THR A 654 6.14 26.15 -14.95
CA THR A 654 7.03 25.28 -14.19
C THR A 654 6.25 24.07 -13.69
N VAL A 655 6.80 22.88 -13.85
CA VAL A 655 6.17 21.64 -13.40
C VAL A 655 7.08 20.94 -12.41
N VAL A 656 6.53 20.64 -11.23
CA VAL A 656 7.16 19.73 -10.26
C VAL A 656 6.34 18.45 -10.18
N SER A 657 6.97 17.32 -10.50
CA SER A 657 6.24 16.08 -10.71
C SER A 657 6.91 14.80 -10.24
N ASN A 658 6.14 13.73 -10.08
CA ASN A 658 6.64 12.38 -9.75
C ASN A 658 7.60 12.37 -8.55
N SER A 659 7.33 13.20 -7.55
CA SER A 659 8.24 13.42 -6.42
C SER A 659 7.62 12.98 -5.11
N SER A 660 8.46 12.54 -4.17
CA SER A 660 8.08 12.20 -2.81
C SER A 660 8.57 13.29 -1.85
N ILE A 661 7.66 13.89 -1.09
CA ILE A 661 7.94 14.96 -0.13
C ILE A 661 7.41 14.49 1.24
N ARG A 662 8.26 14.47 2.27
CA ARG A 662 7.87 14.04 3.62
C ARG A 662 8.53 14.84 4.73
N GLY A 663 7.78 15.15 5.80
CA GLY A 663 8.35 15.73 7.02
C GLY A 663 8.76 17.20 6.90
N THR A 664 8.06 17.99 6.08
CA THR A 664 8.37 19.41 5.90
C THR A 664 7.97 20.23 7.13
N GLY A 665 8.65 21.34 7.36
CA GLY A 665 8.42 22.26 8.49
C GLY A 665 7.51 23.45 8.16
N ASP A 666 6.96 23.44 6.95
CA ASP A 666 5.92 24.34 6.42
C ASP A 666 5.27 23.60 5.23
N ASP A 667 4.64 24.32 4.30
CA ASP A 667 3.98 23.76 3.13
C ASP A 667 4.81 22.69 2.42
N GLY A 668 4.23 21.52 2.18
CA GLY A 668 4.88 20.47 1.40
C GLY A 668 5.31 21.00 0.02
N MET A 669 4.38 21.69 -0.65
CA MET A 669 4.64 22.39 -1.91
C MET A 669 3.79 23.67 -2.02
N ALA A 670 4.40 24.82 -2.28
CA ALA A 670 3.72 26.11 -2.40
C ALA A 670 4.00 26.81 -3.74
N MET A 671 2.98 27.42 -4.32
CA MET A 671 3.11 28.46 -5.34
C MET A 671 2.76 29.79 -4.70
N TRP A 672 3.77 30.63 -4.49
CA TRP A 672 3.62 31.89 -3.78
C TRP A 672 3.80 33.10 -4.69
N SER A 673 2.68 33.70 -5.09
CA SER A 673 2.67 34.85 -5.99
C SER A 673 3.01 36.16 -5.29
N ASP A 674 4.26 36.31 -4.86
CA ASP A 674 4.78 37.50 -4.19
C ASP A 674 6.20 37.87 -4.70
N PRO A 675 6.47 39.13 -5.06
CA PRO A 675 5.49 40.22 -5.24
C PRO A 675 4.71 40.09 -6.56
N ASP A 676 5.07 39.13 -7.43
CA ASP A 676 4.53 38.96 -8.77
C ASP A 676 3.84 37.60 -8.95
N SER A 677 3.02 37.48 -10.01
CA SER A 677 2.23 36.29 -10.30
C SER A 677 3.08 35.07 -10.68
N VAL A 678 3.00 34.00 -9.88
CA VAL A 678 3.34 32.66 -10.36
C VAL A 678 2.27 32.26 -11.37
N SER A 679 2.68 31.78 -12.54
CA SER A 679 1.70 31.52 -13.61
C SER A 679 1.92 30.20 -14.35
N ASP A 680 0.82 29.60 -14.81
CA ASP A 680 0.79 28.39 -15.66
C ASP A 680 1.68 27.25 -15.13
N SER A 681 1.80 27.15 -13.80
CA SER A 681 2.67 26.19 -13.12
C SER A 681 1.86 25.09 -12.44
N ALA A 682 2.44 23.91 -12.30
CA ALA A 682 1.72 22.73 -11.84
C ALA A 682 2.53 21.85 -10.88
N PHE A 683 1.86 21.34 -9.84
CA PHE A 683 2.32 20.21 -9.03
C PHE A 683 1.57 18.95 -9.45
N ARG A 684 2.26 17.99 -10.07
CA ARG A 684 1.65 16.83 -10.73
C ARG A 684 2.17 15.48 -10.23
N ASN A 685 1.29 14.56 -9.87
CA ASN A 685 1.70 13.18 -9.58
C ASN A 685 2.74 13.09 -8.45
N ASN A 686 2.60 13.89 -7.40
CA ASN A 686 3.51 13.85 -6.24
C ASN A 686 2.87 13.11 -5.07
N THR A 687 3.71 12.50 -4.23
CA THR A 687 3.31 11.94 -2.93
C THR A 687 3.84 12.83 -1.82
N ILE A 688 2.94 13.53 -1.12
CA ILE A 688 3.25 14.50 -0.06
C ILE A 688 2.72 13.96 1.26
N GLN A 689 3.57 13.83 2.26
CA GLN A 689 3.20 13.21 3.53
C GLN A 689 3.73 14.03 4.70
N LEU A 690 2.93 14.14 5.77
CA LEU A 690 3.40 14.63 7.06
C LEU A 690 4.10 16.01 7.02
N PRO A 691 3.53 17.05 6.36
CA PRO A 691 3.93 18.40 6.69
C PRO A 691 3.60 18.65 8.16
N THR A 692 4.64 18.92 8.96
CA THR A 692 4.53 19.11 10.40
C THR A 692 3.86 20.43 10.76
N LEU A 693 3.96 21.41 9.87
CA LEU A 693 3.28 22.71 9.91
C LEU A 693 2.76 23.00 8.50
N ALA A 694 1.62 23.70 8.40
CA ALA A 694 1.04 24.17 7.13
C ALA A 694 0.71 23.03 6.16
N ASN A 695 0.41 23.37 4.91
CA ASN A 695 -0.42 22.55 4.04
C ASN A 695 0.36 21.44 3.35
N GLY A 696 -0.35 20.45 2.80
CA GLY A 696 0.26 19.51 1.85
C GLY A 696 0.71 20.22 0.58
N ALA A 697 -0.21 20.91 -0.09
CA ALA A 697 0.10 21.77 -1.21
C ALA A 697 -0.71 23.07 -1.17
N ALA A 698 -0.15 24.18 -1.65
CA ALA A 698 -0.80 25.48 -1.61
C ALA A 698 -0.59 26.30 -2.88
N ILE A 699 -1.64 27.05 -3.28
CA ILE A 699 -1.56 28.12 -4.27
C ILE A 699 -1.99 29.41 -3.60
N TYR A 700 -1.05 30.36 -3.50
CA TYR A 700 -1.27 31.70 -2.98
C TYR A 700 -1.28 32.69 -4.15
N GLY A 701 -2.48 33.03 -4.64
CA GLY A 701 -2.67 33.92 -5.78
C GLY A 701 -2.17 33.38 -7.13
N GLY A 702 -1.98 34.28 -8.09
CA GLY A 702 -1.38 33.97 -9.39
C GLY A 702 -2.39 33.63 -10.51
N SER A 703 -1.93 32.99 -11.59
CA SER A 703 -2.75 32.76 -12.78
C SER A 703 -2.51 31.38 -13.40
N GLY A 704 -3.56 30.60 -13.68
CA GLY A 704 -3.43 29.37 -14.47
C GLY A 704 -2.72 28.22 -13.74
N ASN A 705 -2.55 28.30 -12.42
CA ASN A 705 -1.82 27.32 -11.63
C ASN A 705 -2.68 26.11 -11.26
N SER A 706 -2.03 24.96 -11.06
CA SER A 706 -2.73 23.72 -10.73
C SER A 706 -2.01 22.76 -9.77
N ILE A 707 -2.82 21.99 -9.04
CA ILE A 707 -2.41 20.86 -8.19
C ILE A 707 -3.18 19.63 -8.68
N GLU A 708 -2.49 18.71 -9.34
CA GLU A 708 -3.11 17.63 -10.12
C GLU A 708 -2.57 16.24 -9.75
N ASN A 709 -3.46 15.27 -9.54
CA ASN A 709 -3.13 13.86 -9.37
C ASN A 709 -2.10 13.56 -8.27
N ASN A 710 -2.09 14.34 -7.17
CA ASN A 710 -1.19 14.13 -6.04
C ASN A 710 -1.84 13.24 -4.97
N LEU A 711 -1.03 12.44 -4.28
CA LEU A 711 -1.39 11.79 -3.03
C LEU A 711 -0.87 12.65 -1.88
N ILE A 712 -1.77 13.23 -1.10
CA ILE A 712 -1.42 14.06 0.05
C ILE A 712 -1.97 13.40 1.30
N SER A 713 -1.12 13.19 2.31
CA SER A 713 -1.55 12.54 3.53
C SER A 713 -0.94 13.09 4.81
N ASP A 714 -1.69 12.91 5.88
CA ASP A 714 -1.22 13.04 7.25
C ASP A 714 -0.69 14.44 7.65
N THR A 715 -1.36 15.53 7.23
CA THR A 715 -0.99 16.90 7.69
C THR A 715 -1.16 17.08 9.19
N VAL A 716 -0.24 17.76 9.88
CA VAL A 716 -0.18 17.72 11.36
C VAL A 716 -0.89 18.89 12.05
N THR A 717 -0.40 20.12 11.89
CA THR A 717 -0.99 21.31 12.54
C THR A 717 -1.04 22.49 11.59
N SER A 718 -2.02 23.38 11.78
CA SER A 718 -2.16 24.62 11.00
C SER A 718 -2.22 24.39 9.49
N ALA A 719 -2.76 23.24 9.11
CA ALA A 719 -2.66 22.64 7.80
C ALA A 719 -4.01 22.23 7.20
N ALA A 720 -4.19 22.53 5.92
CA ALA A 720 -5.08 21.81 5.02
C ALA A 720 -4.30 20.75 4.21
N GLY A 721 -5.00 19.83 3.55
CA GLY A 721 -4.37 19.00 2.51
C GLY A 721 -3.97 19.85 1.30
N VAL A 722 -4.93 20.60 0.75
CA VAL A 722 -4.71 21.61 -0.29
C VAL A 722 -5.27 22.95 0.14
N ALA A 723 -4.49 24.02 0.01
CA ALA A 723 -4.95 25.40 0.19
C ALA A 723 -4.97 26.18 -1.13
N VAL A 724 -6.08 26.86 -1.41
CA VAL A 724 -6.21 27.87 -2.48
C VAL A 724 -6.54 29.19 -1.80
N SER A 725 -5.56 30.08 -1.69
CA SER A 725 -5.65 31.19 -0.75
C SER A 725 -5.22 32.53 -1.32
N THR A 726 -5.87 33.60 -0.84
CA THR A 726 -5.45 34.99 -1.02
C THR A 726 -4.93 35.59 0.28
N ARG A 727 -4.31 34.80 1.17
CA ARG A 727 -3.70 35.33 2.40
C ARG A 727 -2.47 36.19 2.12
N PHE A 728 -1.75 35.87 1.04
CA PHE A 728 -0.49 36.50 0.68
C PHE A 728 -0.47 36.95 -0.78
N GLY A 729 0.47 37.85 -1.08
CA GLY A 729 0.87 38.16 -2.46
C GLY A 729 -0.23 38.85 -3.29
N VAL A 730 -0.11 38.73 -4.61
CA VAL A 730 -1.07 39.28 -5.57
C VAL A 730 -2.32 38.39 -5.71
N PRO A 731 -3.50 38.95 -6.05
CA PRO A 731 -4.73 38.17 -6.20
C PRO A 731 -4.66 37.15 -7.34
N PHE A 732 -5.62 36.21 -7.35
CA PHE A 732 -5.84 35.34 -8.50
C PHE A 732 -6.29 36.16 -9.71
N SER A 733 -5.66 35.91 -10.87
CA SER A 733 -5.94 36.57 -12.14
C SER A 733 -6.29 35.61 -13.29
N GLY A 734 -6.16 34.29 -13.04
CA GLY A 734 -6.60 33.24 -13.95
C GLY A 734 -7.31 32.10 -13.22
N THR A 735 -7.70 31.08 -13.98
CA THR A 735 -8.31 29.85 -13.42
C THR A 735 -7.32 29.12 -12.54
N THR A 736 -7.74 28.69 -11.36
CA THR A 736 -6.96 27.81 -10.47
C THR A 736 -7.61 26.43 -10.45
N THR A 737 -6.81 25.36 -10.62
CA THR A 737 -7.33 23.99 -10.72
C THR A 737 -6.74 23.07 -9.66
N VAL A 738 -7.61 22.38 -8.92
CA VAL A 738 -7.27 21.31 -7.98
C VAL A 738 -7.98 20.05 -8.47
N SER A 739 -7.25 19.11 -9.09
CA SER A 739 -7.87 17.97 -9.77
C SER A 739 -7.23 16.61 -9.50
N GLY A 740 -8.06 15.56 -9.42
CA GLY A 740 -7.58 14.17 -9.36
C GLY A 740 -6.76 13.81 -8.12
N ASN A 741 -6.71 14.66 -7.09
CA ASN A 741 -5.88 14.43 -5.91
C ASN A 741 -6.57 13.47 -4.94
N VAL A 742 -5.78 12.68 -4.22
CA VAL A 742 -6.22 11.90 -3.06
C VAL A 742 -5.68 12.57 -1.79
N LEU A 743 -6.58 13.00 -0.92
CA LEU A 743 -6.28 13.69 0.34
C LEU A 743 -6.69 12.79 1.50
N ARG A 744 -5.72 12.13 2.14
CA ARG A 744 -5.96 11.10 3.15
C ARG A 744 -5.51 11.57 4.52
N ARG A 745 -6.43 11.65 5.50
CA ARG A 745 -6.10 12.13 6.87
C ARG A 745 -5.46 13.50 6.90
N THR A 746 -5.97 14.39 6.05
CA THR A 746 -5.54 15.79 5.95
C THR A 746 -6.52 16.71 6.66
N GLY A 747 -6.15 17.99 6.82
CA GLY A 747 -6.83 18.93 7.69
C GLY A 747 -6.30 18.82 9.13
N SER A 748 -6.40 19.91 9.89
CA SER A 748 -5.90 19.99 11.26
C SER A 748 -6.43 21.25 11.96
N MET A 749 -6.12 21.38 13.25
CA MET A 749 -6.40 22.60 13.99
C MET A 749 -5.37 23.68 13.66
N GLU A 750 -5.85 24.89 13.38
CA GLU A 750 -5.07 26.11 13.34
C GLU A 750 -5.06 26.78 14.72
N LEU A 751 -3.91 26.77 15.36
CA LEU A 751 -3.79 27.07 16.79
C LEU A 751 -3.80 28.57 17.10
N ASN A 752 -3.44 29.44 16.14
CA ASN A 752 -3.33 30.88 16.42
C ASN A 752 -4.69 31.55 16.57
N TRP A 753 -5.71 31.08 15.84
CA TRP A 753 -7.07 31.61 15.92
C TRP A 753 -8.15 30.53 16.07
N ASN A 754 -7.75 29.32 16.51
CA ASN A 754 -8.63 28.20 16.86
C ASN A 754 -9.63 27.83 15.76
N ALA A 755 -9.12 27.60 14.54
CA ALA A 755 -9.93 27.22 13.39
C ALA A 755 -9.67 25.77 12.98
N LYS A 756 -10.74 25.06 12.64
CA LYS A 756 -10.66 23.71 12.07
C LYS A 756 -10.45 23.82 10.56
N LEU A 757 -9.28 23.45 10.05
CA LEU A 757 -9.00 23.48 8.62
C LEU A 757 -9.42 22.17 7.95
N GLY A 758 -10.02 22.27 6.76
CA GLY A 758 -10.49 21.14 5.99
C GLY A 758 -9.41 20.47 5.13
N ALA A 759 -9.75 19.34 4.50
CA ALA A 759 -8.84 18.65 3.58
C ALA A 759 -8.55 19.50 2.34
N VAL A 760 -9.56 20.15 1.77
CA VAL A 760 -9.40 21.24 0.79
C VAL A 760 -9.87 22.53 1.42
N TRP A 761 -9.04 23.57 1.36
CA TRP A 761 -9.33 24.88 1.93
C TRP A 761 -9.25 25.98 0.87
N VAL A 762 -10.39 26.55 0.51
CA VAL A 762 -10.47 27.78 -0.29
C VAL A 762 -10.55 28.95 0.69
N TYR A 763 -9.53 29.80 0.71
CA TYR A 763 -9.36 30.86 1.72
C TYR A 763 -9.22 32.25 1.09
N ALA A 764 -10.35 32.94 0.92
CA ALA A 764 -10.43 34.33 0.51
C ALA A 764 -10.26 35.28 1.70
N ASP A 765 -9.04 35.82 1.87
CA ASP A 765 -8.62 36.60 3.04
C ASP A 765 -8.29 38.06 2.71
N VAL A 766 -7.11 38.35 2.11
CA VAL A 766 -6.75 39.74 1.80
C VAL A 766 -7.41 40.23 0.51
N HIS A 767 -7.66 39.33 -0.44
CA HIS A 767 -8.32 39.62 -1.71
C HIS A 767 -9.55 38.73 -1.96
N PRO A 768 -10.59 39.24 -2.64
CA PRO A 768 -11.64 38.38 -3.17
C PRO A 768 -11.07 37.42 -4.23
N ILE A 769 -11.68 36.25 -4.35
CA ILE A 769 -11.39 35.29 -5.41
C ILE A 769 -12.45 35.48 -6.48
N THR A 770 -12.12 36.28 -7.50
CA THR A 770 -13.05 36.64 -8.59
C THR A 770 -12.93 35.76 -9.82
N THR A 771 -11.86 34.96 -9.92
CA THR A 771 -11.62 34.03 -11.02
C THR A 771 -12.08 32.62 -10.66
N PRO A 772 -12.26 31.73 -11.65
CA PRO A 772 -12.72 30.38 -11.38
C PRO A 772 -11.73 29.58 -10.52
N VAL A 773 -12.23 28.97 -9.45
CA VAL A 773 -11.56 27.89 -8.71
C VAL A 773 -12.26 26.59 -9.05
N ILE A 774 -11.54 25.69 -9.73
CA ILE A 774 -12.05 24.40 -10.17
C ILE A 774 -11.51 23.31 -9.24
N ILE A 775 -12.40 22.60 -8.56
CA ILE A 775 -12.10 21.44 -7.73
C ILE A 775 -12.77 20.24 -8.39
N THR A 776 -12.02 19.31 -8.98
CA THR A 776 -12.63 18.22 -9.75
C THR A 776 -11.96 16.86 -9.60
N GLY A 777 -12.74 15.78 -9.46
CA GLY A 777 -12.20 14.42 -9.43
C GLY A 777 -11.33 14.11 -8.20
N ASN A 778 -11.39 14.93 -7.15
CA ASN A 778 -10.59 14.69 -5.94
C ASN A 778 -11.29 13.66 -5.03
N THR A 779 -10.50 12.93 -4.26
CA THR A 779 -10.97 12.03 -3.20
C THR A 779 -10.43 12.51 -1.87
N VAL A 780 -11.30 12.93 -0.97
CA VAL A 780 -10.97 13.17 0.44
C VAL A 780 -11.34 11.92 1.22
N ALA A 781 -10.37 11.34 1.92
CA ALA A 781 -10.54 10.14 2.73
C ALA A 781 -10.11 10.41 4.17
N ASP A 782 -11.04 10.26 5.11
CA ASP A 782 -10.79 10.36 6.56
C ASP A 782 -10.20 11.72 6.98
N SER A 783 -10.82 12.83 6.57
CA SER A 783 -10.38 14.18 6.93
C SER A 783 -10.44 14.40 8.44
N THR A 784 -9.41 15.05 9.02
CA THR A 784 -9.35 15.37 10.45
C THR A 784 -10.53 16.26 10.87
N HIS A 785 -10.91 17.20 10.01
CA HIS A 785 -12.05 18.08 10.21
C HIS A 785 -12.95 18.05 8.97
N SER A 786 -13.19 19.18 8.32
CA SER A 786 -14.13 19.25 7.20
C SER A 786 -13.52 18.69 5.92
N GLY A 787 -14.33 18.20 4.99
CA GLY A 787 -13.84 17.74 3.69
C GLY A 787 -13.42 18.91 2.80
N LEU A 788 -14.38 19.76 2.46
CA LEU A 788 -14.15 21.04 1.80
C LEU A 788 -14.47 22.18 2.77
N LEU A 789 -13.53 23.09 2.98
CA LEU A 789 -13.73 24.34 3.72
C LEU A 789 -13.61 25.53 2.76
N VAL A 790 -14.63 26.38 2.70
CA VAL A 790 -14.60 27.65 1.98
C VAL A 790 -14.73 28.80 2.98
N SER A 791 -13.69 29.59 3.15
CA SER A 791 -13.65 30.77 4.02
C SER A 791 -12.86 31.89 3.30
N TYR A 792 -12.71 33.13 3.75
CA TYR A 792 -13.29 33.75 4.94
C TYR A 792 -13.94 35.09 4.58
N LEU A 793 -13.40 36.23 5.01
CA LEU A 793 -14.09 37.55 4.94
C LEU A 793 -14.41 38.03 3.52
N LYS A 794 -13.70 37.56 2.50
CA LYS A 794 -13.86 38.05 1.12
C LYS A 794 -14.71 37.10 0.29
N ASN A 795 -15.21 37.65 -0.82
CA ASN A 795 -16.09 36.93 -1.72
C ASN A 795 -15.34 35.85 -2.51
N VAL A 796 -15.96 34.67 -2.65
CA VAL A 796 -15.56 33.61 -3.60
C VAL A 796 -16.59 33.55 -4.71
N ALA A 797 -16.29 34.17 -5.85
CA ALA A 797 -17.29 34.52 -6.86
C ALA A 797 -17.65 33.36 -7.83
N ASP A 798 -16.74 32.42 -8.03
CA ASP A 798 -16.90 31.31 -8.98
C ASP A 798 -16.16 30.04 -8.51
N LEU A 799 -16.77 29.33 -7.57
CA LEU A 799 -16.31 28.00 -7.15
C LEU A 799 -17.03 26.92 -7.96
N ARG A 800 -16.27 26.00 -8.57
CA ARG A 800 -16.84 24.88 -9.34
C ARG A 800 -16.30 23.57 -8.78
N VAL A 801 -17.18 22.79 -8.15
CA VAL A 801 -16.84 21.49 -7.58
C VAL A 801 -17.51 20.38 -8.38
N SER A 802 -16.75 19.43 -8.89
CA SER A 802 -17.32 18.32 -9.64
C SER A 802 -16.65 16.98 -9.38
N SER A 803 -17.43 15.89 -9.46
CA SER A 803 -16.93 14.51 -9.36
C SER A 803 -16.00 14.27 -8.17
N THR A 804 -16.21 15.01 -7.07
CA THR A 804 -15.36 14.95 -5.88
C THR A 804 -16.03 14.06 -4.85
N THR A 805 -15.28 13.11 -4.30
CA THR A 805 -15.72 12.23 -3.23
C THR A 805 -15.15 12.73 -1.91
N ILE A 806 -16.01 12.91 -0.92
CA ILE A 806 -15.65 13.22 0.46
C ILE A 806 -16.15 12.05 1.30
N ASP A 807 -15.24 11.15 1.62
CA ASP A 807 -15.51 9.98 2.45
C ASP A 807 -14.87 10.14 3.81
N THR A 808 -15.70 10.07 4.85
CA THR A 808 -15.30 10.16 6.25
C THR A 808 -14.70 11.52 6.65
N THR A 809 -15.37 12.25 7.54
CA THR A 809 -14.85 13.54 8.04
C THR A 809 -15.06 13.68 9.54
N GLY A 810 -14.07 14.23 10.25
CA GLY A 810 -14.16 14.53 11.68
C GLY A 810 -14.99 15.78 12.02
N HIS A 811 -15.47 16.50 11.01
CA HIS A 811 -16.38 17.63 11.15
C HIS A 811 -17.44 17.60 10.04
N HIS A 812 -17.58 18.63 9.22
CA HIS A 812 -18.58 18.68 8.15
C HIS A 812 -18.09 17.98 6.87
N GLY A 813 -19.01 17.61 5.99
CA GLY A 813 -18.62 17.21 4.63
C GLY A 813 -18.10 18.42 3.85
N ILE A 814 -19.01 19.38 3.64
CA ILE A 814 -18.74 20.67 3.02
C ILE A 814 -19.08 21.76 4.04
N GLU A 815 -18.10 22.61 4.35
CA GLU A 815 -18.22 23.76 5.25
C GLU A 815 -17.95 25.05 4.47
N ILE A 816 -18.88 25.99 4.52
CA ILE A 816 -18.78 27.26 3.80
C ILE A 816 -19.10 28.38 4.77
N ASN A 817 -18.15 29.28 4.97
CA ASN A 817 -18.21 30.43 5.87
C ASN A 817 -17.93 31.76 5.14
N ALA A 818 -17.68 31.74 3.83
CA ALA A 818 -17.50 32.94 2.99
C ALA A 818 -18.78 33.33 2.25
N SER A 819 -18.86 34.58 1.79
CA SER A 819 -19.90 34.99 0.81
C SER A 819 -19.50 34.57 -0.60
N GLY A 820 -20.46 34.38 -1.51
CA GLY A 820 -20.13 33.98 -2.87
C GLY A 820 -21.17 33.10 -3.54
N LYS A 821 -20.72 32.37 -4.56
CA LYS A 821 -21.52 31.35 -5.23
C LYS A 821 -20.63 30.25 -5.78
N GLY A 822 -21.20 29.06 -5.92
CA GLY A 822 -20.52 27.95 -6.56
C GLY A 822 -21.46 26.87 -7.04
N THR A 823 -21.02 26.14 -8.06
CA THR A 823 -21.75 25.02 -8.65
C THR A 823 -21.12 23.70 -8.23
N PHE A 824 -21.96 22.75 -7.82
CA PHE A 824 -21.55 21.43 -7.34
C PHE A 824 -22.25 20.35 -8.16
N THR A 825 -21.50 19.45 -8.80
CA THR A 825 -22.05 18.40 -9.70
C THR A 825 -21.35 17.07 -9.49
N GLY A 826 -22.08 15.98 -9.24
CA GLY A 826 -21.45 14.67 -9.04
C GLY A 826 -20.63 14.56 -7.74
N VAL A 827 -20.87 15.43 -6.75
CA VAL A 827 -20.14 15.43 -5.48
C VAL A 827 -20.81 14.45 -4.52
N THR A 828 -20.01 13.52 -3.99
CA THR A 828 -20.48 12.49 -3.05
C THR A 828 -19.91 12.78 -1.67
N VAL A 829 -20.77 12.84 -0.65
CA VAL A 829 -20.38 13.02 0.75
C VAL A 829 -20.88 11.82 1.56
N ARG A 830 -20.02 11.22 2.39
CA ARG A 830 -20.33 10.05 3.21
C ARG A 830 -19.65 10.14 4.59
N ALA A 831 -20.25 9.49 5.59
CA ALA A 831 -19.66 9.24 6.90
C ALA A 831 -19.10 10.50 7.63
N THR A 832 -19.84 11.60 7.62
CA THR A 832 -19.45 12.86 8.27
C THR A 832 -19.84 12.88 9.76
N ALA A 833 -18.96 13.37 10.64
CA ALA A 833 -19.27 13.50 12.06
C ALA A 833 -20.24 14.66 12.38
N GLY A 834 -20.21 15.72 11.59
CA GLY A 834 -21.16 16.83 11.60
C GLY A 834 -22.07 16.81 10.38
N GLU A 835 -22.71 17.96 10.10
CA GLU A 835 -23.58 18.11 8.93
C GLU A 835 -22.83 17.82 7.61
N PRO A 836 -23.45 17.07 6.68
CA PRO A 836 -22.87 16.85 5.35
C PRO A 836 -22.64 18.15 4.57
N LEU A 837 -23.51 19.14 4.76
CA LEU A 837 -23.35 20.52 4.28
C LEU A 837 -23.64 21.51 5.41
N ASN A 838 -22.67 22.33 5.75
CA ASN A 838 -22.83 23.50 6.60
C ASN A 838 -22.48 24.75 5.77
N ALA A 839 -23.47 25.57 5.45
CA ALA A 839 -23.27 26.80 4.68
C ALA A 839 -23.78 28.02 5.47
N ALA A 840 -22.84 28.78 5.99
CA ALA A 840 -23.01 30.09 6.60
C ALA A 840 -22.36 31.18 5.71
N GLY A 841 -22.55 32.46 6.04
CA GLY A 841 -21.82 33.55 5.35
C GLY A 841 -22.43 34.07 4.03
N GLY A 842 -23.65 33.63 3.67
CA GLY A 842 -24.37 34.16 2.50
C GLY A 842 -23.89 33.60 1.15
N PHE A 843 -23.28 32.41 1.15
CA PHE A 843 -22.89 31.71 -0.07
C PHE A 843 -24.09 31.05 -0.77
N THR A 844 -24.20 31.23 -2.08
CA THR A 844 -25.20 30.52 -2.90
C THR A 844 -24.63 29.21 -3.43
N VAL A 845 -25.09 28.09 -2.85
CA VAL A 845 -24.77 26.74 -3.32
C VAL A 845 -25.72 26.35 -4.46
N GLN A 846 -25.20 26.22 -5.68
CA GLN A 846 -25.94 25.75 -6.84
C GLN A 846 -25.71 24.24 -7.02
N ARG A 847 -26.71 23.44 -6.64
CA ARG A 847 -26.65 21.98 -6.78
C ARG A 847 -26.98 21.57 -8.22
N GLY A 848 -25.97 21.13 -8.96
CA GLY A 848 -26.10 20.41 -10.23
C GLY A 848 -26.53 18.95 -10.05
N SER A 849 -26.49 18.17 -11.13
CA SER A 849 -26.88 16.75 -11.12
C SER A 849 -25.85 15.85 -10.45
N GLY A 850 -26.28 14.67 -9.99
CA GLY A 850 -25.39 13.60 -9.52
C GLY A 850 -24.77 13.78 -8.13
N ASN A 851 -25.11 14.84 -7.38
CA ASN A 851 -24.70 14.98 -5.98
C ASN A 851 -25.40 13.93 -5.10
N SER A 852 -24.71 13.42 -4.09
CA SER A 852 -25.30 12.45 -3.15
C SER A 852 -24.73 12.60 -1.74
N GLY A 853 -25.59 12.40 -0.73
CA GLY A 853 -25.21 12.38 0.70
C GLY A 853 -25.16 13.75 1.40
N TRP A 854 -25.58 14.84 0.74
CA TRP A 854 -25.61 16.19 1.32
C TRP A 854 -26.64 17.11 0.66
#